data_AF-A0A7S3M5Q6-F1
#
_entry.id   AF-A0A7S3M5Q6-F1
#
_cell.length_a   1.000
_cell.length_b   1.000
_cell.length_c   1.000
_cell.angle_alpha   90.00
_cell.angle_beta   90.00
_cell.angle_gamma   90.00
#
_symmetry.space_group_name_H-M   'P 1'
#
loop_
_entity.id
_entity.type
_entity.pdbx_description
1 polymer ?
#
loop_
_entity_poly.entity_id
_entity_poly.type
_entity_poly.pdbx_seq_one_letter_code
_entity_poly.pdbx_strand_id
1 'polypeptide(L)'
;MYAQTQPLPPRLSTRLHLAMYGDQKFDSVQQLQAIRKKLITEIDNSDVTKPLLLDAFLQPNMHADVVQRVRRAYMSFLKEITTVEAGNTHPNAAKTMFTILMRHYVPSTDASASEHVSAAHKEANSYFGSISDAQFETLWKLAEELRPFYVKNEEDLKSAVMFGQDLIFEKPSTGASGAFASFETLYNRLDIFASKSPIESPAMAAGKKVSSTTNTANKNTETKPLAKSATLSPAEAKKAESRQWLLQLCTAHVASSPDSVFDGPQLADEIIKVADQAAGDEGLLQMSLFDLIGEAGFELMLELVQHRERLHGLGSVKTTTTTSVAEPVLPEIPPSHTNAANTTGTTDFDFSNFDNDDWEAMDYLEGMEYAQNAPEEHLSANQRRKRELKAAREQERLIQEYGHPQAQNNNNTDWLQQLGFGDEYLMAERALGLQKDRAPHAIPDNWVNNLAAEGSTEIHEKRGLPAGTERFVHHGYEEVNIPAAVRPDSVKEQPLIDIATSLEPWAQKAFLGTKTLNTIQSRVFPTAYQSFENMLVCAPTGAGKTNVAMLTMLQLINQYRDSRTGVIDKAAIKAVYIAPMKALAQEVVTKFAERLNPLGLVVREFTGDMQLTKKEIEESQLLVCTPEKYDVVTRKGGDKSLGTLVTLLIIDEVHLLADERGAVIETIVARTQRYVESSQKLVRIVGLSATLPNYLDVATFLRVNPRTGLHYFGSEYRPIPLSQTFLGVTEKQRVKRNDMMNKLAYDKMVEALKKGKQVMIFVHARKETVKTAECMADLSGKYCTTDLLQNFEHEKYTLWKKQVDKSRAKEVQQLFAKGLGVHHAGMLRSDRTMTEQLFEQGLIKVLCCTATLAWGINLPAHTVIIKGTELYDPERGGFVDLSILDVLQIFGRAGRPQFDTSGHAVLITPHKSLSSYLGMLTNQAPIESALIKALADHLNAEIVNGTVNNIKEAASWLSYTFLFVRMCKNPLVYGIEYDTLYSDPQLEHKRLQLVRDAADVLDSCMMCRFDKRSGNLAVTNLGRIASHYYIKHGTIEAFNTMLSPHLNDVDALHVLC
;
A
#
# COMPACT_ATOMS: atom_id res chain seq x y z
N MET A 1 -30.81 -26.78 -5.42
CA MET A 1 -31.28 -25.45 -5.89
C MET A 1 -30.71 -24.36 -4.98
N TYR A 2 -29.41 -24.09 -5.09
CA TYR A 2 -28.73 -23.01 -4.37
C TYR A 2 -28.31 -21.97 -5.40
N ALA A 3 -28.70 -20.72 -5.21
CA ALA A 3 -28.23 -19.59 -6.01
C ALA A 3 -27.77 -18.49 -5.05
N GLN A 4 -26.46 -18.50 -4.74
CA GLN A 4 -25.80 -17.38 -4.08
C GLN A 4 -25.52 -16.30 -5.12
N THR A 5 -25.91 -15.06 -4.86
CA THR A 5 -25.45 -13.87 -5.60
C THR A 5 -24.75 -12.94 -4.62
N GLN A 6 -23.47 -12.63 -4.91
CA GLN A 6 -22.66 -11.71 -4.11
C GLN A 6 -23.13 -10.24 -4.28
N PRO A 7 -22.94 -9.37 -3.27
CA PRO A 7 -23.30 -7.96 -3.38
C PRO A 7 -22.27 -7.16 -4.20
N LEU A 8 -22.75 -6.31 -5.11
CA LEU A 8 -21.96 -5.31 -5.84
C LEU A 8 -21.82 -4.00 -5.01
N PRO A 9 -20.75 -3.21 -5.22
CA PRO A 9 -20.52 -1.98 -4.46
C PRO A 9 -21.56 -0.87 -4.76
N PRO A 10 -21.96 -0.06 -3.75
CA PRO A 10 -23.16 0.78 -3.80
C PRO A 10 -23.09 1.99 -4.74
N ARG A 11 -21.92 2.34 -5.30
CA ARG A 11 -21.80 3.44 -6.29
C ARG A 11 -22.02 3.02 -7.74
N LEU A 12 -21.83 1.73 -8.08
CA LEU A 12 -22.15 1.24 -9.43
C LEU A 12 -23.61 0.80 -9.55
N SER A 13 -24.23 0.27 -8.49
CA SER A 13 -25.60 -0.26 -8.57
C SER A 13 -26.60 0.81 -9.01
N THR A 14 -26.51 2.05 -8.49
CA THR A 14 -27.46 3.12 -8.81
C THR A 14 -27.40 3.55 -10.29
N ARG A 15 -26.21 3.63 -10.87
CA ARG A 15 -26.04 4.00 -12.30
C ARG A 15 -26.35 2.84 -13.25
N LEU A 16 -25.98 1.60 -12.92
CA LEU A 16 -26.30 0.45 -13.77
C LEU A 16 -27.79 0.05 -13.69
N HIS A 17 -28.47 0.14 -12.53
CA HIS A 17 -29.91 -0.10 -12.48
C HIS A 17 -30.66 0.92 -13.34
N LEU A 18 -30.40 2.23 -13.19
CA LEU A 18 -31.06 3.25 -14.01
C LEU A 18 -30.81 3.07 -15.52
N ALA A 19 -29.62 2.62 -15.92
CA ALA A 19 -29.33 2.31 -17.33
C ALA A 19 -30.04 1.05 -17.84
N MET A 20 -30.16 -0.01 -17.03
CA MET A 20 -30.83 -1.26 -17.43
C MET A 20 -32.37 -1.14 -17.51
N TYR A 21 -32.97 -0.13 -16.88
CA TYR A 21 -34.41 0.13 -16.91
C TYR A 21 -34.86 1.07 -18.06
N GLY A 22 -33.93 1.52 -18.93
CA GLY A 22 -34.22 2.53 -19.96
C GLY A 22 -35.16 2.10 -21.10
N ASP A 23 -35.22 0.80 -21.43
CA ASP A 23 -35.86 0.31 -22.68
C ASP A 23 -36.94 -0.77 -22.49
N GLN A 24 -37.43 -1.00 -21.27
CA GLN A 24 -38.56 -1.93 -21.03
C GLN A 24 -39.84 -1.20 -20.64
N LYS A 25 -40.95 -1.52 -21.32
CA LYS A 25 -42.30 -1.14 -20.89
C LYS A 25 -42.76 -2.04 -19.74
N PHE A 26 -43.22 -1.43 -18.66
CA PHE A 26 -43.72 -2.14 -17.47
C PHE A 26 -45.25 -2.15 -17.47
N ASP A 27 -45.84 -3.26 -17.92
CA ASP A 27 -47.30 -3.40 -18.10
C ASP A 27 -48.09 -3.67 -16.81
N SER A 28 -47.47 -3.57 -15.62
CA SER A 28 -48.21 -3.70 -14.35
C SER A 28 -47.69 -2.83 -13.19
N VAL A 29 -48.64 -2.19 -12.50
CA VAL A 29 -48.39 -1.38 -11.29
C VAL A 29 -47.76 -2.21 -10.16
N GLN A 30 -48.01 -3.52 -10.12
CA GLN A 30 -47.44 -4.42 -9.11
C GLN A 30 -45.92 -4.63 -9.28
N GLN A 31 -45.40 -4.65 -10.51
CA GLN A 31 -43.94 -4.73 -10.73
C GLN A 31 -43.23 -3.46 -10.26
N LEU A 32 -43.79 -2.28 -10.55
CA LEU A 32 -43.29 -0.99 -10.03
C LEU A 32 -43.32 -0.94 -8.50
N GLN A 33 -44.38 -1.47 -7.86
CA GLN A 33 -44.46 -1.56 -6.39
C GLN A 33 -43.44 -2.53 -5.79
N ALA A 34 -43.13 -3.65 -6.45
CA ALA A 34 -42.11 -4.60 -6.01
C ALA A 34 -40.69 -4.00 -6.12
N ILE A 35 -40.37 -3.35 -7.24
CA ILE A 35 -39.09 -2.65 -7.45
C ILE A 35 -38.92 -1.52 -6.43
N ARG A 36 -39.97 -0.70 -6.21
CA ARG A 36 -40.00 0.34 -5.17
C ARG A 36 -39.70 -0.22 -3.77
N LYS A 37 -40.32 -1.34 -3.39
CA LYS A 37 -40.11 -1.96 -2.07
C LYS A 37 -38.68 -2.50 -1.89
N LYS A 38 -38.08 -3.00 -2.97
CA LYS A 38 -36.70 -3.50 -2.98
C LYS A 38 -35.67 -2.36 -2.85
N LEU A 39 -35.84 -1.28 -3.60
CA LEU A 39 -35.03 -0.04 -3.51
C LEU A 39 -35.08 0.58 -2.11
N ILE A 40 -36.26 0.67 -1.49
CA ILE A 40 -36.40 1.18 -0.12
C ILE A 40 -35.56 0.36 0.87
N THR A 41 -35.56 -0.97 0.72
CA THR A 41 -34.82 -1.88 1.60
C THR A 41 -33.29 -1.76 1.42
N GLU A 42 -32.81 -1.38 0.24
CA GLU A 42 -31.36 -1.14 0.00
C GLU A 42 -30.90 0.25 0.48
N ILE A 43 -31.78 1.26 0.44
CA ILE A 43 -31.48 2.63 0.92
C ILE A 43 -31.30 2.64 2.44
N ASP A 44 -32.20 2.01 3.19
CA ASP A 44 -32.16 1.96 4.68
C ASP A 44 -30.91 1.24 5.23
N ASN A 45 -30.26 0.39 4.43
CA ASN A 45 -29.06 -0.36 4.83
C ASN A 45 -27.75 0.31 4.39
N SER A 46 -27.79 1.51 3.79
CA SER A 46 -26.60 2.23 3.33
C SER A 46 -26.23 3.39 4.26
N ASP A 47 -25.04 3.34 4.86
CA ASP A 47 -24.55 4.36 5.81
C ASP A 47 -24.12 5.68 5.12
N VAL A 48 -24.65 5.95 3.92
CA VAL A 48 -24.29 7.07 3.03
C VAL A 48 -25.44 8.08 2.94
N THR A 49 -25.98 8.50 4.09
CA THR A 49 -26.91 9.64 4.13
C THR A 49 -26.17 10.98 3.99
N LYS A 50 -25.67 11.26 2.78
CA LYS A 50 -25.44 12.64 2.33
C LYS A 50 -26.69 13.47 2.65
N PRO A 51 -26.58 14.70 3.18
CA PRO A 51 -27.74 15.56 3.32
C PRO A 51 -28.41 15.77 1.96
N LEU A 52 -29.74 15.66 1.91
CA LEU A 52 -30.61 15.82 0.72
C LEU A 52 -30.63 17.26 0.14
N LEU A 53 -29.60 18.05 0.40
CA LEU A 53 -29.34 19.31 -0.31
C LEU A 53 -28.80 19.06 -1.74
N LEU A 54 -28.24 17.88 -2.04
CA LEU A 54 -27.60 17.64 -3.34
C LEU A 54 -28.59 17.30 -4.47
N ASP A 55 -29.74 16.69 -4.19
CA ASP A 55 -30.73 16.33 -5.22
C ASP A 55 -31.51 17.54 -5.77
N ALA A 56 -31.51 18.67 -5.03
CA ALA A 56 -31.99 19.95 -5.55
C ALA A 56 -31.15 20.48 -6.73
N PHE A 57 -29.90 20.02 -6.89
CA PHE A 57 -29.03 20.41 -8.01
C PHE A 57 -29.32 19.64 -9.32
N LEU A 58 -30.22 18.65 -9.30
CA LEU A 58 -30.56 17.80 -10.44
C LEU A 58 -31.95 18.07 -11.03
N GLN A 59 -32.68 19.08 -10.54
CA GLN A 59 -33.95 19.47 -11.16
C GLN A 59 -33.73 20.23 -12.47
N PRO A 60 -34.23 19.75 -13.63
CA PRO A 60 -33.93 20.35 -14.95
C PRO A 60 -34.35 21.81 -15.13
N ASN A 61 -35.25 22.32 -14.27
CA ASN A 61 -35.95 23.60 -14.45
C ASN A 61 -35.57 24.68 -13.43
N MET A 62 -34.53 24.49 -12.60
CA MET A 62 -34.08 25.54 -11.67
C MET A 62 -33.19 26.57 -12.36
N HIS A 63 -33.55 27.86 -12.28
CA HIS A 63 -32.75 28.96 -12.80
C HIS A 63 -31.33 28.96 -12.22
N ALA A 64 -30.31 29.15 -13.06
CA ALA A 64 -28.90 29.08 -12.66
C ALA A 64 -28.54 30.00 -11.48
N ASP A 65 -29.21 31.15 -11.37
CA ASP A 65 -29.04 32.11 -10.28
C ASP A 65 -29.44 31.54 -8.91
N VAL A 66 -30.52 30.74 -8.86
CA VAL A 66 -31.00 30.10 -7.63
C VAL A 66 -30.00 29.04 -7.19
N VAL A 67 -29.50 28.23 -8.12
CA VAL A 67 -28.45 27.23 -7.87
C VAL A 67 -27.17 27.89 -7.35
N GLN A 68 -26.74 29.00 -7.96
CA GLN A 68 -25.59 29.76 -7.47
C GLN A 68 -25.83 30.43 -6.11
N ARG A 69 -27.06 30.87 -5.81
CA ARG A 69 -27.41 31.46 -4.52
C ARG A 69 -27.38 30.41 -3.40
N VAL A 70 -28.02 29.25 -3.61
CA VAL A 70 -27.99 28.12 -2.66
C VAL A 70 -26.56 27.66 -2.42
N ARG A 71 -25.75 27.51 -3.49
CA ARG A 71 -24.33 27.17 -3.37
C ARG A 71 -23.55 28.20 -2.56
N ARG A 72 -23.79 29.50 -2.75
CA ARG A 72 -23.16 30.59 -1.96
C ARG A 72 -23.57 30.56 -0.49
N ALA A 73 -24.86 30.40 -0.20
CA ALA A 73 -25.36 30.29 1.17
C ALA A 73 -24.77 29.05 1.89
N TYR A 74 -24.77 27.89 1.24
CA TYR A 74 -24.21 26.65 1.78
C TYR A 74 -22.69 26.74 2.03
N MET A 75 -21.92 27.28 1.08
CA MET A 75 -20.48 27.48 1.27
C MET A 75 -20.16 28.50 2.37
N SER A 76 -21.00 29.53 2.52
CA SER A 76 -20.88 30.49 3.64
C SER A 76 -21.21 29.84 4.98
N PHE A 77 -22.24 29.00 5.03
CA PHE A 77 -22.62 28.23 6.23
C PHE A 77 -21.51 27.26 6.65
N LEU A 78 -20.93 26.50 5.69
CA LEU A 78 -19.76 25.66 5.93
C LEU A 78 -18.55 26.45 6.45
N LYS A 79 -18.27 27.61 5.86
CA LYS A 79 -17.18 28.49 6.29
C LYS A 79 -17.39 28.99 7.72
N GLU A 80 -18.58 29.44 8.07
CA GLU A 80 -18.87 29.95 9.41
C GLU A 80 -18.74 28.85 10.47
N ILE A 81 -19.25 27.64 10.19
CA ILE A 81 -19.06 26.47 11.07
C ILE A 81 -17.58 26.07 11.20
N THR A 82 -16.82 26.14 10.12
CA THR A 82 -15.37 25.92 10.15
C THR A 82 -14.67 26.97 11.03
N THR A 83 -15.21 28.19 11.12
CA THR A 83 -14.71 29.24 12.02
C THR A 83 -15.05 28.94 13.48
N VAL A 84 -16.28 28.49 13.76
CA VAL A 84 -16.74 28.02 15.09
C VAL A 84 -15.91 26.83 15.59
N GLU A 85 -15.69 25.81 14.76
CA GLU A 85 -14.79 24.68 15.08
C GLU A 85 -13.29 25.01 14.92
N ALA A 86 -12.95 26.28 14.69
CA ALA A 86 -11.60 26.84 14.52
C ALA A 86 -10.70 26.13 13.47
N GLY A 87 -11.30 25.49 12.47
CA GLY A 87 -10.63 24.79 11.37
C GLY A 87 -10.45 23.29 11.53
N ASN A 88 -11.02 22.66 12.57
CA ASN A 88 -11.01 21.21 12.76
C ASN A 88 -12.41 20.62 12.46
N THR A 89 -13.00 21.01 11.32
CA THR A 89 -14.41 20.76 11.02
C THR A 89 -14.70 19.27 10.87
N HIS A 90 -15.61 18.72 11.68
CA HIS A 90 -16.05 17.34 11.47
C HIS A 90 -16.95 17.27 10.22
N PRO A 91 -16.87 16.24 9.33
CA PRO A 91 -17.69 16.18 8.11
C PRO A 91 -19.20 16.35 8.37
N ASN A 92 -19.68 15.79 9.50
CA ASN A 92 -21.07 15.93 9.95
C ASN A 92 -21.35 17.16 10.84
N ALA A 93 -20.38 18.02 11.17
CA ALA A 93 -20.62 19.20 12.02
C ALA A 93 -21.65 20.15 11.40
N ALA A 94 -21.54 20.39 10.09
CA ALA A 94 -22.51 21.17 9.35
C ALA A 94 -23.90 20.54 9.34
N LYS A 95 -23.99 19.21 9.17
CA LYS A 95 -25.24 18.45 9.26
C LYS A 95 -25.88 18.62 10.65
N THR A 96 -25.11 18.40 11.72
CA THR A 96 -25.58 18.53 13.11
C THR A 96 -26.05 19.95 13.45
N MET A 97 -25.26 20.98 13.09
CA MET A 97 -25.64 22.37 13.31
C MET A 97 -26.95 22.71 12.58
N PHE A 98 -27.02 22.37 11.30
CA PHE A 98 -28.22 22.61 10.48
C PHE A 98 -29.45 21.88 11.05
N THR A 99 -29.28 20.63 11.51
CA THR A 99 -30.35 19.86 12.17
C THR A 99 -30.80 20.50 13.48
N ILE A 100 -29.91 21.06 14.30
CA ILE A 100 -30.27 21.78 15.54
C ILE A 100 -31.09 23.03 15.19
N LEU A 101 -30.61 23.85 14.25
CA LEU A 101 -31.30 25.06 13.79
C LEU A 101 -32.69 24.71 13.22
N MET A 102 -32.79 23.73 12.33
CA MET A 102 -34.06 23.27 11.73
C MET A 102 -34.97 22.48 12.70
N ARG A 103 -34.49 22.06 13.87
CA ARG A 103 -35.32 21.47 14.92
C ARG A 103 -36.09 22.54 15.68
N HIS A 104 -35.43 23.66 15.97
CA HIS A 104 -35.97 24.77 16.76
C HIS A 104 -36.56 25.90 15.93
N TYR A 105 -36.40 25.89 14.60
CA TYR A 105 -36.97 26.92 13.73
C TYR A 105 -38.50 27.04 13.87
N VAL A 106 -38.96 28.27 14.11
CA VAL A 106 -40.36 28.69 14.12
C VAL A 106 -40.46 29.96 13.27
N PRO A 107 -41.54 30.19 12.49
CA PRO A 107 -41.71 31.42 11.72
C PRO A 107 -41.62 32.68 12.59
N SER A 108 -41.00 33.74 12.07
CA SER A 108 -40.81 35.02 12.77
C SER A 108 -42.10 35.78 13.13
N THR A 109 -43.25 35.29 12.66
CA THR A 109 -44.59 35.76 13.05
C THR A 109 -45.10 35.16 14.37
N ASP A 110 -44.41 34.17 14.94
CA ASP A 110 -44.79 33.51 16.19
C ASP A 110 -44.22 34.25 17.41
N ALA A 111 -45.05 34.48 18.42
CA ALA A 111 -44.65 35.15 19.66
C ALA A 111 -43.57 34.37 20.46
N SER A 112 -43.47 33.06 20.25
CA SER A 112 -42.48 32.18 20.89
C SER A 112 -41.11 32.15 20.18
N ALA A 113 -40.97 32.79 19.00
CA ALA A 113 -39.77 32.69 18.19
C ALA A 113 -38.48 33.08 18.94
N SER A 114 -38.53 34.07 19.84
CA SER A 114 -37.37 34.48 20.66
C SER A 114 -36.93 33.40 21.65
N GLU A 115 -37.86 32.61 22.21
CA GLU A 115 -37.53 31.51 23.11
C GLU A 115 -36.92 30.34 22.33
N HIS A 116 -37.45 30.06 21.15
CA HIS A 116 -36.94 29.05 20.23
C HIS A 116 -35.52 29.35 19.72
N VAL A 117 -35.24 30.60 19.34
CA VAL A 117 -33.88 31.05 18.97
C VAL A 117 -32.91 30.89 20.14
N SER A 118 -33.32 31.24 21.37
CA SER A 118 -32.50 31.06 22.58
C SER A 118 -32.27 29.58 22.92
N ALA A 119 -33.30 28.73 22.80
CA ALA A 119 -33.19 27.28 22.98
C ALA A 119 -32.25 26.64 21.96
N ALA A 120 -32.34 27.05 20.69
CA ALA A 120 -31.45 26.62 19.62
C ALA A 120 -30.00 27.04 19.88
N HIS A 121 -29.77 28.29 20.30
CA HIS A 121 -28.44 28.80 20.63
C HIS A 121 -27.84 28.05 21.82
N LYS A 122 -28.66 27.71 22.82
CA LYS A 122 -28.25 26.91 23.99
C LYS A 122 -27.93 25.46 23.61
N GLU A 123 -28.70 24.82 22.73
CA GLU A 123 -28.37 23.48 22.21
C GLU A 123 -27.11 23.51 21.33
N ALA A 124 -26.98 24.49 20.43
CA ALA A 124 -25.80 24.66 19.59
C ALA A 124 -24.53 24.93 20.43
N ASN A 125 -24.61 25.80 21.44
CA ASN A 125 -23.51 26.03 22.38
C ASN A 125 -23.16 24.78 23.19
N SER A 126 -24.15 23.95 23.54
CA SER A 126 -23.89 22.63 24.15
C SER A 126 -23.10 21.73 23.19
N TYR A 127 -23.45 21.70 21.90
CA TYR A 127 -22.85 20.78 20.91
C TYR A 127 -21.50 21.22 20.34
N PHE A 128 -21.25 22.52 20.19
CA PHE A 128 -20.04 23.06 19.53
C PHE A 128 -19.16 23.91 20.46
N GLY A 129 -19.73 24.50 21.51
CA GLY A 129 -19.02 25.32 22.48
C GLY A 129 -18.69 26.73 21.97
N SER A 130 -18.87 27.74 22.84
CA SER A 130 -18.38 29.12 22.63
C SER A 130 -18.82 29.80 21.32
N ILE A 131 -20.02 29.51 20.81
CA ILE A 131 -20.61 30.23 19.68
C ILE A 131 -21.08 31.60 20.17
N SER A 132 -20.40 32.66 19.75
CA SER A 132 -20.84 34.03 20.03
C SER A 132 -22.18 34.34 19.36
N ASP A 133 -22.95 35.25 19.96
CA ASP A 133 -24.28 35.64 19.51
C ASP A 133 -24.28 36.06 18.02
N ALA A 134 -23.26 36.83 17.60
CA ALA A 134 -23.08 37.27 16.21
C ALA A 134 -22.81 36.12 15.23
N GLN A 135 -22.05 35.10 15.64
CA GLN A 135 -21.83 33.89 14.83
C GLN A 135 -23.10 33.05 14.76
N PHE A 136 -23.83 32.93 15.88
CA PHE A 136 -25.09 32.20 15.90
C PHE A 136 -26.16 32.87 15.04
N GLU A 137 -26.31 34.20 15.10
CA GLU A 137 -27.19 34.95 14.19
C GLU A 137 -26.82 34.73 12.72
N THR A 138 -25.53 34.72 12.40
CA THR A 138 -25.04 34.50 11.02
C THR A 138 -25.39 33.10 10.54
N LEU A 139 -25.18 32.08 11.38
CA LEU A 139 -25.57 30.70 11.11
C LEU A 139 -27.09 30.54 11.00
N TRP A 140 -27.87 31.23 11.84
CA TRP A 140 -29.34 31.22 11.81
C TRP A 140 -29.85 31.78 10.49
N LYS A 141 -29.40 32.98 10.09
CA LYS A 141 -29.77 33.64 8.82
C LYS A 141 -29.41 32.78 7.60
N LEU A 142 -28.20 32.21 7.58
CA LEU A 142 -27.78 31.30 6.51
C LEU A 142 -28.60 30.00 6.48
N ALA A 143 -29.03 29.49 7.65
CA ALA A 143 -29.92 28.34 7.73
C ALA A 143 -31.35 28.68 7.25
N GLU A 144 -31.86 29.88 7.53
CA GLU A 144 -33.13 30.38 6.98
C GLU A 144 -33.11 30.50 5.45
N GLU A 145 -32.01 30.96 4.85
CA GLU A 145 -31.85 31.00 3.38
C GLU A 145 -31.83 29.60 2.74
N LEU A 146 -31.32 28.60 3.45
CA LEU A 146 -31.23 27.21 2.99
C LEU A 146 -32.51 26.40 3.32
N ARG A 147 -33.33 26.85 4.27
CA ARG A 147 -34.57 26.18 4.72
C ARG A 147 -35.55 25.81 3.60
N PRO A 148 -35.81 26.64 2.55
CA PRO A 148 -36.73 26.26 1.48
C PRO A 148 -36.31 25.03 0.68
N PHE A 149 -35.03 24.64 0.80
CA PHE A 149 -34.42 23.50 0.12
C PHE A 149 -34.17 22.32 1.09
N TYR A 150 -34.70 22.39 2.31
CA TYR A 150 -34.58 21.34 3.34
C TYR A 150 -35.90 20.59 3.51
N VAL A 151 -35.91 19.34 3.06
CA VAL A 151 -37.04 18.41 3.22
C VAL A 151 -36.84 17.60 4.50
N LYS A 152 -37.87 17.54 5.36
CA LYS A 152 -37.77 16.95 6.70
C LYS A 152 -38.32 15.51 6.77
N ASN A 153 -39.39 15.20 6.03
CA ASN A 153 -40.02 13.87 5.97
C ASN A 153 -40.50 13.45 4.56
N GLU A 154 -40.84 12.17 4.36
CA GLU A 154 -41.34 11.59 3.09
C GLU A 154 -42.66 12.24 2.60
N GLU A 155 -43.47 12.83 3.49
CA GLU A 155 -44.72 13.53 3.13
C GLU A 155 -44.50 14.95 2.60
N ASP A 156 -43.44 15.62 3.04
CA ASP A 156 -43.02 16.92 2.49
C ASP A 156 -42.55 16.77 1.04
N LEU A 157 -41.93 15.63 0.71
CA LEU A 157 -41.54 15.29 -0.66
C LEU A 157 -42.77 15.08 -1.56
N LYS A 158 -43.86 14.51 -1.04
CA LYS A 158 -45.13 14.33 -1.78
C LYS A 158 -45.80 15.68 -2.06
N SER A 159 -45.84 16.58 -1.09
CA SER A 159 -46.47 17.90 -1.26
C SER A 159 -45.69 18.81 -2.20
N ALA A 160 -44.35 18.75 -2.20
CA ALA A 160 -43.51 19.45 -3.19
C ALA A 160 -43.73 18.96 -4.64
N VAL A 161 -44.04 17.67 -4.84
CA VAL A 161 -44.32 17.09 -6.16
C VAL A 161 -45.78 17.30 -6.61
N MET A 162 -46.72 17.48 -5.67
CA MET A 162 -48.16 17.62 -5.97
C MET A 162 -48.61 19.06 -6.28
N PHE A 163 -47.80 20.09 -6.01
CA PHE A 163 -48.17 21.50 -6.23
C PHE A 163 -47.79 22.06 -7.63
N GLY A 164 -47.89 21.22 -8.66
CA GLY A 164 -47.75 21.64 -10.05
C GLY A 164 -49.00 22.33 -10.62
N GLN A 165 -49.34 23.53 -10.14
CA GLN A 165 -50.32 24.42 -10.80
C GLN A 165 -49.92 25.90 -10.74
N ASP A 166 -49.63 26.45 -11.92
CA ASP A 166 -49.79 27.83 -12.39
C ASP A 166 -49.57 29.00 -11.42
N LEU A 167 -48.31 29.49 -11.38
CA LEU A 167 -48.03 30.90 -11.09
C LEU A 167 -47.93 31.70 -12.39
N ILE A 168 -49.09 32.14 -12.88
CA ILE A 168 -49.18 33.20 -13.89
C ILE A 168 -48.65 34.50 -13.29
N PHE A 169 -47.67 35.12 -13.96
CA PHE A 169 -47.31 36.52 -13.73
C PHE A 169 -47.43 37.30 -15.04
N GLU A 170 -48.32 38.29 -15.04
CA GLU A 170 -48.53 39.19 -16.17
C GLU A 170 -47.32 40.11 -16.40
N LYS A 171 -47.01 40.39 -17.67
CA LYS A 171 -45.97 41.35 -18.07
C LYS A 171 -46.48 42.79 -18.02
N PRO A 172 -45.71 43.74 -17.47
CA PRO A 172 -45.67 45.10 -18.00
C PRO A 172 -44.90 45.12 -19.34
N SER A 173 -45.33 45.98 -20.26
CA SER A 173 -44.91 46.00 -21.67
C SER A 173 -43.73 46.92 -21.99
N THR A 174 -43.06 46.66 -23.14
CA THR A 174 -42.06 47.50 -23.85
C THR A 174 -40.68 47.64 -23.17
N GLY A 175 -39.53 47.55 -23.87
CA GLY A 175 -39.26 47.24 -25.29
C GLY A 175 -37.74 47.23 -25.61
N ALA A 176 -37.38 46.86 -26.85
CA ALA A 176 -36.04 46.95 -27.50
C ALA A 176 -34.90 45.97 -27.10
N SER A 177 -34.75 44.94 -27.93
CA SER A 177 -33.51 44.35 -28.49
C SER A 177 -32.24 44.08 -27.64
N GLY A 178 -31.80 42.81 -27.64
CA GLY A 178 -30.43 42.42 -27.26
C GLY A 178 -30.18 40.90 -27.37
N ALA A 179 -29.51 40.47 -28.44
CA ALA A 179 -29.12 39.10 -28.79
C ALA A 179 -29.09 38.01 -27.68
N PHE A 180 -29.90 36.96 -27.87
CA PHE A 180 -29.58 35.61 -27.36
C PHE A 180 -29.04 34.77 -28.53
N ALA A 181 -27.76 34.40 -28.45
CA ALA A 181 -27.17 33.42 -29.35
C ALA A 181 -27.50 32.00 -28.86
N SER A 182 -27.84 31.13 -29.81
CA SER A 182 -28.34 29.78 -29.59
C SER A 182 -27.23 28.79 -29.18
N PHE A 183 -27.52 27.94 -28.19
CA PHE A 183 -26.73 26.74 -27.87
C PHE A 183 -27.61 25.49 -27.94
N GLU A 184 -28.38 25.36 -29.03
CA GLU A 184 -29.38 24.29 -29.22
C GLU A 184 -29.36 23.75 -30.67
N THR A 185 -28.18 23.38 -31.18
CA THR A 185 -28.06 22.46 -32.32
C THR A 185 -26.65 21.89 -32.39
N LEU A 186 -26.47 20.60 -32.04
CA LEU A 186 -25.48 19.66 -32.59
C LEU A 186 -25.44 18.36 -31.77
N TYR A 187 -26.39 17.47 -32.04
CA TYR A 187 -26.20 16.03 -31.85
C TYR A 187 -26.75 15.31 -33.08
N ASN A 188 -25.92 14.43 -33.67
CA ASN A 188 -26.20 13.56 -34.82
C ASN A 188 -26.41 14.22 -36.21
N ARG A 189 -25.35 14.24 -37.04
CA ARG A 189 -25.24 13.35 -38.23
C ARG A 189 -23.95 13.55 -39.05
N LEU A 190 -23.26 12.42 -39.27
CA LEU A 190 -22.60 11.91 -40.49
C LEU A 190 -21.60 12.75 -41.31
N ASP A 191 -20.72 11.97 -41.93
CA ASP A 191 -19.55 12.27 -42.75
C ASP A 191 -19.72 13.26 -43.91
N ILE A 192 -18.60 13.88 -44.30
CA ILE A 192 -18.18 14.12 -45.71
C ILE A 192 -16.66 14.38 -45.73
N PHE A 193 -15.93 13.62 -46.55
CA PHE A 193 -14.53 13.88 -46.91
C PHE A 193 -14.42 15.03 -47.94
N ALA A 194 -13.30 15.77 -47.94
CA ALA A 194 -12.43 15.91 -49.12
C ALA A 194 -11.45 17.11 -49.05
N SER A 195 -10.15 16.79 -49.05
CA SER A 195 -9.05 17.54 -49.70
C SER A 195 -8.76 19.00 -49.31
N LYS A 196 -7.53 19.23 -48.79
CA LYS A 196 -6.53 20.07 -49.49
C LYS A 196 -5.11 19.77 -49.00
N SER A 197 -4.23 19.56 -49.98
CA SER A 197 -2.79 19.27 -49.90
C SER A 197 -1.94 20.24 -49.07
N PRO A 198 -0.80 19.77 -48.53
CA PRO A 198 0.43 20.53 -48.48
C PRO A 198 1.36 20.16 -49.66
N ILE A 199 1.60 21.18 -50.48
CA ILE A 199 2.58 21.37 -51.54
C ILE A 199 3.96 20.70 -51.28
N GLU A 200 4.52 20.03 -52.29
CA GLU A 200 5.93 19.63 -52.35
C GLU A 200 6.89 20.78 -52.67
N SER A 201 8.20 20.52 -52.46
CA SER A 201 9.38 21.02 -53.21
C SER A 201 10.41 21.85 -52.36
N PRO A 202 11.67 22.04 -52.83
CA PRO A 202 12.75 21.15 -52.36
C PRO A 202 14.08 21.84 -51.99
N ALA A 203 14.96 21.15 -51.24
CA ALA A 203 16.37 21.51 -51.10
C ALA A 203 17.22 20.23 -50.90
N MET A 204 17.95 19.78 -51.93
CA MET A 204 19.34 20.15 -52.24
C MET A 204 20.40 19.36 -51.46
N ALA A 205 21.10 18.52 -52.22
CA ALA A 205 22.08 17.54 -51.80
C ALA A 205 23.39 18.10 -51.20
N ALA A 206 23.90 17.40 -50.18
CA ALA A 206 25.31 17.09 -50.01
C ALA A 206 25.45 15.85 -49.08
N GLY A 207 26.29 14.84 -49.31
CA GLY A 207 27.23 14.63 -50.42
C GLY A 207 28.64 14.23 -49.99
N LYS A 208 28.81 13.14 -49.22
CA LYS A 208 30.05 12.35 -48.94
C LYS A 208 29.80 11.45 -47.71
N LYS A 209 30.48 10.32 -47.46
CA LYS A 209 31.11 9.25 -48.29
C LYS A 209 31.80 8.30 -47.30
N VAL A 210 31.70 6.96 -47.49
CA VAL A 210 32.68 5.94 -46.99
C VAL A 210 32.69 5.76 -45.45
N SER A 211 32.89 4.59 -44.82
CA SER A 211 33.47 3.29 -45.22
C SER A 211 32.75 2.05 -44.68
N SER A 212 33.16 0.89 -45.21
CA SER A 212 33.12 -0.47 -44.65
C SER A 212 33.43 -0.56 -43.14
N THR A 213 33.23 -1.67 -42.42
CA THR A 213 33.49 -3.12 -42.71
C THR A 213 32.71 -3.96 -41.63
N THR A 214 32.51 -5.29 -41.60
CA THR A 214 33.23 -6.47 -42.13
C THR A 214 32.31 -7.70 -42.23
N ASN A 215 32.69 -8.70 -43.05
CA ASN A 215 32.18 -10.08 -42.98
C ASN A 215 32.79 -10.86 -41.80
N THR A 216 32.07 -11.85 -41.26
CA THR A 216 32.64 -13.14 -40.84
C THR A 216 31.64 -14.28 -41.05
N ALA A 217 32.10 -15.38 -41.64
CA ALA A 217 31.35 -16.63 -41.82
C ALA A 217 32.22 -17.82 -41.36
N ASN A 218 31.58 -18.98 -41.14
CA ASN A 218 32.07 -20.29 -40.64
C ASN A 218 31.57 -20.60 -39.21
N LYS A 219 31.19 -21.85 -38.85
CA LYS A 219 31.10 -23.10 -39.66
C LYS A 219 30.14 -24.11 -39.02
N ASN A 220 29.69 -25.06 -39.85
CA ASN A 220 28.80 -26.18 -39.57
C ASN A 220 29.13 -27.01 -38.32
N THR A 221 28.09 -27.54 -37.67
CA THR A 221 28.03 -28.95 -37.24
C THR A 221 26.65 -29.51 -37.58
N GLU A 222 26.61 -30.64 -38.31
CA GLU A 222 25.38 -31.32 -38.71
C GLU A 222 24.89 -32.28 -37.63
N THR A 223 23.57 -32.35 -37.41
CA THR A 223 22.91 -33.50 -36.78
C THR A 223 21.71 -33.92 -37.63
N LYS A 224 21.56 -35.23 -37.90
CA LYS A 224 20.43 -35.77 -38.67
C LYS A 224 19.20 -35.99 -37.78
N PRO A 225 17.97 -35.90 -38.34
CA PRO A 225 16.75 -35.71 -37.55
C PRO A 225 16.03 -37.01 -37.18
N LEU A 226 15.23 -36.96 -36.11
CA LEU A 226 14.16 -37.92 -35.82
C LEU A 226 12.77 -37.33 -36.20
N ALA A 227 11.90 -38.22 -36.68
CA ALA A 227 10.43 -38.11 -36.80
C ALA A 227 9.83 -36.86 -37.49
N LYS A 228 9.19 -37.09 -38.64
CA LYS A 228 8.43 -36.08 -39.40
C LYS A 228 7.10 -35.75 -38.71
N SER A 229 6.88 -34.48 -38.37
CA SER A 229 5.57 -33.86 -38.60
C SER A 229 5.55 -33.25 -40.01
N ALA A 230 4.38 -33.06 -40.61
CA ALA A 230 4.24 -32.52 -41.97
C ALA A 230 4.53 -31.00 -41.98
N THR A 231 5.81 -30.65 -42.03
CA THR A 231 6.26 -29.26 -42.23
C THR A 231 6.01 -28.84 -43.67
N LEU A 232 5.19 -27.81 -43.85
CA LEU A 232 5.02 -27.10 -45.12
C LEU A 232 6.40 -26.68 -45.66
N SER A 233 6.60 -26.73 -46.97
CA SER A 233 7.85 -26.24 -47.55
C SER A 233 8.03 -24.74 -47.28
N PRO A 234 9.27 -24.21 -47.24
CA PRO A 234 9.52 -22.79 -47.02
C PRO A 234 8.79 -21.87 -48.01
N ALA A 235 8.54 -22.35 -49.23
CA ALA A 235 7.75 -21.65 -50.24
C ALA A 235 6.24 -21.63 -49.91
N GLU A 236 5.68 -22.73 -49.40
CA GLU A 236 4.27 -22.80 -49.00
C GLU A 236 4.00 -21.99 -47.73
N ALA A 237 4.92 -21.98 -46.77
CA ALA A 237 4.83 -21.16 -45.57
C ALA A 237 4.79 -19.66 -45.92
N LYS A 238 5.67 -19.18 -46.81
CA LYS A 238 5.68 -17.78 -47.28
C LYS A 238 4.39 -17.40 -48.04
N LYS A 239 3.80 -18.34 -48.78
CA LYS A 239 2.49 -18.15 -49.43
C LYS A 239 1.34 -18.11 -48.41
N ALA A 240 1.36 -18.96 -47.38
CA ALA A 240 0.35 -18.94 -46.32
C ALA A 240 0.37 -17.62 -45.54
N GLU A 241 1.56 -17.13 -45.16
CA GLU A 241 1.74 -15.82 -44.53
C GLU A 241 1.19 -14.67 -45.40
N SER A 242 1.49 -14.70 -46.71
CA SER A 242 1.05 -13.65 -47.63
C SER A 242 -0.47 -13.68 -47.89
N ARG A 243 -1.12 -14.85 -47.89
CA ARG A 243 -2.59 -14.96 -47.88
C ARG A 243 -3.21 -14.38 -46.59
N GLN A 244 -2.59 -14.66 -45.43
CA GLN A 244 -3.09 -14.16 -44.14
C GLN A 244 -2.98 -12.64 -44.03
N TRP A 245 -1.86 -12.07 -44.50
CA TRP A 245 -1.66 -10.61 -44.61
C TRP A 245 -2.72 -9.96 -45.51
N LEU A 246 -2.95 -10.51 -46.71
CA LEU A 246 -3.97 -9.99 -47.62
C LEU A 246 -5.38 -10.06 -47.01
N LEU A 247 -5.74 -11.19 -46.39
CA LEU A 247 -7.03 -11.37 -45.74
C LEU A 247 -7.26 -10.36 -44.61
N GLN A 248 -6.23 -10.04 -43.82
CA GLN A 248 -6.32 -9.03 -42.76
C GLN A 248 -6.56 -7.62 -43.33
N LEU A 249 -5.84 -7.24 -44.39
CA LEU A 249 -6.05 -5.97 -45.08
C LEU A 249 -7.46 -5.85 -45.67
N CYS A 250 -7.93 -6.85 -46.41
CA CYS A 250 -9.26 -6.85 -47.00
C CYS A 250 -10.36 -6.81 -45.93
N THR A 251 -10.20 -7.57 -44.84
CA THR A 251 -11.19 -7.58 -43.74
C THR A 251 -11.24 -6.23 -43.00
N ALA A 252 -10.08 -5.59 -42.78
CA ALA A 252 -10.02 -4.26 -42.18
C ALA A 252 -10.68 -3.20 -43.08
N HIS A 253 -10.41 -3.24 -44.39
CA HIS A 253 -10.99 -2.30 -45.35
C HIS A 253 -12.51 -2.45 -45.50
N VAL A 254 -13.03 -3.69 -45.55
CA VAL A 254 -14.48 -3.97 -45.57
C VAL A 254 -15.15 -3.52 -44.26
N ALA A 255 -14.48 -3.69 -43.10
CA ALA A 255 -14.99 -3.21 -41.82
C ALA A 255 -15.09 -1.67 -41.72
N SER A 256 -14.27 -0.92 -42.48
CA SER A 256 -14.35 0.54 -42.59
C SER A 256 -15.23 1.06 -43.73
N SER A 257 -15.64 0.20 -44.67
CA SER A 257 -16.30 0.59 -45.92
C SER A 257 -17.68 -0.07 -46.05
N PRO A 258 -18.76 0.53 -45.50
CA PRO A 258 -20.07 -0.11 -45.40
C PRO A 258 -20.77 -0.37 -46.75
N ASP A 259 -20.31 0.27 -47.84
CA ASP A 259 -20.83 0.07 -49.20
C ASP A 259 -20.07 -1.00 -50.02
N SER A 260 -19.14 -1.75 -49.40
CA SER A 260 -18.40 -2.83 -50.09
C SER A 260 -19.34 -3.97 -50.54
N VAL A 261 -19.27 -4.30 -51.83
CA VAL A 261 -20.04 -5.42 -52.44
C VAL A 261 -19.47 -6.79 -52.04
N PHE A 262 -18.20 -6.84 -51.62
CA PHE A 262 -17.48 -8.07 -51.25
C PHE A 262 -17.29 -8.19 -49.74
N ASP A 263 -17.31 -9.43 -49.23
CA ASP A 263 -16.75 -9.74 -47.91
C ASP A 263 -15.20 -9.81 -47.95
N GLY A 264 -14.54 -9.77 -46.78
CA GLY A 264 -13.08 -9.75 -46.67
C GLY A 264 -12.37 -10.90 -47.43
N PRO A 265 -12.80 -12.17 -47.26
CA PRO A 265 -12.32 -13.30 -48.06
C PRO A 265 -12.56 -13.18 -49.57
N GLN A 266 -13.76 -12.77 -50.00
CA GLN A 266 -14.10 -12.62 -51.43
C GLN A 266 -13.26 -11.52 -52.08
N LEU A 267 -13.09 -10.39 -51.41
CA LEU A 267 -12.25 -9.28 -51.88
C LEU A 267 -10.79 -9.72 -52.04
N ALA A 268 -10.26 -10.49 -51.08
CA ALA A 268 -8.92 -11.08 -51.19
C ALA A 268 -8.78 -12.02 -52.39
N ASP A 269 -9.80 -12.83 -52.70
CA ASP A 269 -9.78 -13.73 -53.86
C ASP A 269 -9.87 -13.00 -55.21
N GLU A 270 -10.68 -11.93 -55.31
CA GLU A 270 -10.70 -11.09 -56.52
C GLU A 270 -9.39 -10.32 -56.70
N ILE A 271 -8.77 -9.81 -55.62
CA ILE A 271 -7.45 -9.16 -55.67
C ILE A 271 -6.37 -10.14 -56.14
N ILE A 272 -6.40 -11.41 -55.70
CA ILE A 272 -5.47 -12.44 -56.20
C ILE A 272 -5.68 -12.69 -57.70
N LYS A 273 -6.93 -12.79 -58.16
CA LYS A 273 -7.23 -12.97 -59.60
C LYS A 273 -6.75 -11.79 -60.43
N VAL A 274 -6.99 -10.55 -59.98
CA VAL A 274 -6.52 -9.33 -60.63
C VAL A 274 -4.99 -9.27 -60.66
N ALA A 275 -4.32 -9.61 -59.56
CA ALA A 275 -2.86 -9.67 -59.49
C ALA A 275 -2.28 -10.72 -60.44
N ASP A 276 -2.83 -11.95 -60.47
CA ASP A 276 -2.38 -13.00 -61.37
C ASP A 276 -2.68 -12.66 -62.85
N GLN A 277 -3.75 -11.93 -63.16
CA GLN A 277 -4.06 -11.44 -64.51
C GLN A 277 -3.12 -10.30 -64.97
N ALA A 278 -2.73 -9.39 -64.07
CA ALA A 278 -1.80 -8.30 -64.38
C ALA A 278 -0.37 -8.79 -64.68
N ALA A 279 -0.03 -10.03 -64.31
CA ALA A 279 1.22 -10.72 -64.65
C ALA A 279 2.53 -9.93 -64.35
N GLY A 280 2.48 -8.99 -63.39
CA GLY A 280 3.60 -8.15 -62.97
C GLY A 280 3.62 -6.73 -63.56
N ASP A 281 2.67 -6.38 -64.45
CA ASP A 281 2.49 -5.01 -64.93
C ASP A 281 1.81 -4.14 -63.86
N GLU A 282 2.55 -3.16 -63.36
CA GLU A 282 2.12 -2.25 -62.29
C GLU A 282 0.98 -1.31 -62.71
N GLY A 283 0.95 -0.89 -63.99
CA GLY A 283 -0.09 -0.01 -64.51
C GLY A 283 -1.41 -0.73 -64.72
N LEU A 284 -1.37 -1.95 -65.27
CA LEU A 284 -2.55 -2.81 -65.38
C LEU A 284 -3.08 -3.23 -64.01
N LEU A 285 -2.19 -3.56 -63.05
CA LEU A 285 -2.57 -3.88 -61.68
C LEU A 285 -3.29 -2.70 -61.01
N GLN A 286 -2.71 -1.50 -61.07
CA GLN A 286 -3.28 -0.32 -60.44
C GLN A 286 -4.65 0.06 -61.04
N MET A 287 -4.79 0.02 -62.37
CA MET A 287 -6.07 0.28 -63.04
C MET A 287 -7.14 -0.74 -62.64
N SER A 288 -6.79 -2.03 -62.64
CA SER A 288 -7.73 -3.11 -62.34
C SER A 288 -8.13 -3.18 -60.86
N LEU A 289 -7.23 -2.79 -59.95
CA LEU A 289 -7.55 -2.64 -58.52
C LEU A 289 -8.42 -1.39 -58.27
N PHE A 290 -8.20 -0.30 -59.01
CA PHE A 290 -9.06 0.88 -58.93
C PHE A 290 -10.49 0.56 -59.40
N ASP A 291 -10.65 -0.20 -60.48
CA ASP A 291 -11.96 -0.66 -60.97
C ASP A 291 -12.64 -1.65 -60.00
N LEU A 292 -11.87 -2.44 -59.23
CA LEU A 292 -12.40 -3.44 -58.28
C LEU A 292 -12.79 -2.85 -56.93
N ILE A 293 -12.01 -1.91 -56.38
CA ILE A 293 -12.15 -1.41 -55.00
C ILE A 293 -12.70 0.03 -54.97
N GLY A 294 -12.61 0.76 -56.09
CA GLY A 294 -13.12 2.13 -56.22
C GLY A 294 -12.31 3.19 -55.47
N GLU A 295 -12.79 4.43 -55.51
CA GLU A 295 -12.09 5.61 -54.96
C GLU A 295 -11.87 5.53 -53.43
N ALA A 296 -12.81 4.91 -52.70
CA ALA A 296 -12.68 4.67 -51.26
C ALA A 296 -11.57 3.65 -50.91
N GLY A 297 -11.14 2.83 -51.88
CA GLY A 297 -10.10 1.82 -51.75
C GLY A 297 -8.67 2.32 -51.94
N PHE A 298 -8.44 3.62 -52.15
CA PHE A 298 -7.16 4.14 -52.63
C PHE A 298 -5.95 3.80 -51.72
N GLU A 299 -6.11 3.84 -50.40
CA GLU A 299 -5.03 3.45 -49.47
C GLU A 299 -4.72 1.94 -49.53
N LEU A 300 -5.76 1.09 -49.62
CA LEU A 300 -5.59 -0.35 -49.80
C LEU A 300 -4.90 -0.65 -51.14
N MET A 301 -5.31 0.03 -52.21
CA MET A 301 -4.68 -0.10 -53.53
C MET A 301 -3.19 0.26 -53.50
N LEU A 302 -2.79 1.36 -52.84
CA LEU A 302 -1.38 1.73 -52.69
C LEU A 302 -0.58 0.66 -51.95
N GLU A 303 -1.08 0.16 -50.82
CA GLU A 303 -0.43 -0.89 -50.02
C GLU A 303 -0.27 -2.20 -50.82
N LEU A 304 -1.27 -2.56 -51.64
CA LEU A 304 -1.24 -3.73 -52.53
C LEU A 304 -0.24 -3.57 -53.69
N VAL A 305 -0.20 -2.40 -54.34
CA VAL A 305 0.73 -2.11 -55.45
C VAL A 305 2.18 -2.08 -54.96
N GLN A 306 2.43 -1.51 -53.77
CA GLN A 306 3.72 -1.51 -53.10
C GLN A 306 4.23 -2.92 -52.77
N HIS A 307 3.32 -3.84 -52.45
CA HIS A 307 3.63 -5.23 -52.07
C HIS A 307 3.26 -6.27 -53.16
N ARG A 308 3.10 -5.86 -54.42
CA ARG A 308 2.58 -6.70 -55.52
C ARG A 308 3.26 -8.06 -55.69
N GLU A 309 4.56 -8.18 -55.41
CA GLU A 309 5.28 -9.47 -55.46
C GLU A 309 4.75 -10.52 -54.48
N ARG A 310 4.06 -10.10 -53.40
CA ARG A 310 3.42 -11.00 -52.43
C ARG A 310 2.11 -11.61 -52.96
N LEU A 311 1.47 -10.99 -53.95
CA LEU A 311 0.14 -11.35 -54.43
C LEU A 311 0.15 -12.48 -55.47
N HIS A 312 1.25 -12.66 -56.20
CA HIS A 312 1.35 -13.61 -57.31
C HIS A 312 1.38 -15.08 -56.89
N GLY A 313 0.57 -15.89 -57.57
CA GLY A 313 0.54 -17.34 -57.42
C GLY A 313 0.12 -17.80 -56.03
N LEU A 314 -0.66 -16.98 -55.31
CA LEU A 314 -1.24 -17.36 -54.01
C LEU A 314 -2.34 -18.40 -54.17
N GLY A 315 -3.19 -18.29 -55.19
CA GLY A 315 -4.38 -19.14 -55.36
C GLY A 315 -5.44 -18.91 -54.27
N SER A 316 -6.66 -19.42 -54.52
CA SER A 316 -7.86 -19.10 -53.73
C SER A 316 -7.74 -19.37 -52.22
N VAL A 317 -8.17 -18.37 -51.44
CA VAL A 317 -8.36 -18.34 -49.99
C VAL A 317 -9.62 -19.13 -49.62
N LYS A 318 -9.54 -20.46 -49.74
CA LYS A 318 -10.66 -21.36 -49.41
C LYS A 318 -11.18 -21.16 -47.98
N THR A 319 -12.39 -20.61 -47.85
CA THR A 319 -13.21 -20.64 -46.64
C THR A 319 -13.58 -22.10 -46.31
N THR A 320 -12.79 -22.76 -45.46
CA THR A 320 -12.94 -24.19 -45.18
C THR A 320 -13.65 -24.43 -43.86
N THR A 321 -14.98 -24.48 -43.91
CA THR A 321 -15.84 -24.90 -42.78
C THR A 321 -16.53 -26.21 -43.13
N THR A 322 -15.86 -27.36 -42.93
CA THR A 322 -16.52 -28.67 -42.72
C THR A 322 -15.53 -29.75 -42.30
N THR A 323 -15.92 -30.53 -41.29
CA THR A 323 -15.19 -31.68 -40.77
C THR A 323 -15.63 -32.96 -41.48
N SER A 324 -14.70 -33.86 -41.84
CA SER A 324 -15.02 -35.25 -42.15
C SER A 324 -13.94 -36.20 -41.63
N VAL A 325 -14.34 -37.16 -40.81
CA VAL A 325 -13.48 -38.21 -40.25
C VAL A 325 -13.14 -39.24 -41.34
N ALA A 326 -11.92 -39.78 -41.32
CA ALA A 326 -11.52 -40.92 -42.14
C ALA A 326 -10.78 -41.96 -41.27
N GLU A 327 -11.13 -43.23 -41.45
CA GLU A 327 -10.65 -44.37 -40.66
C GLU A 327 -9.20 -44.77 -41.00
N PRO A 328 -8.44 -45.38 -40.07
CA PRO A 328 -7.09 -45.89 -40.34
C PRO A 328 -7.12 -47.25 -41.05
N VAL A 329 -6.50 -47.31 -42.22
CA VAL A 329 -6.22 -48.58 -42.94
C VAL A 329 -5.01 -49.28 -42.31
N LEU A 330 -5.18 -50.54 -41.90
CA LEU A 330 -4.11 -51.42 -41.45
C LEU A 330 -3.26 -51.94 -42.62
N PRO A 331 -1.92 -51.99 -42.50
CA PRO A 331 -1.06 -52.90 -43.26
C PRO A 331 -0.67 -54.14 -42.45
N GLU A 332 -0.50 -55.26 -43.15
CA GLU A 332 -0.39 -56.62 -42.60
C GLU A 332 1.01 -56.99 -42.09
N ILE A 333 1.07 -58.00 -41.21
CA ILE A 333 2.31 -58.70 -40.80
C ILE A 333 2.39 -60.03 -41.55
N PRO A 334 3.49 -60.31 -42.27
CA PRO A 334 3.94 -61.68 -42.57
C PRO A 334 5.18 -62.06 -41.74
N PRO A 335 5.47 -63.38 -41.54
CA PRO A 335 5.97 -63.79 -40.22
C PRO A 335 7.28 -64.62 -40.22
N SER A 336 7.76 -64.83 -38.99
CA SER A 336 8.19 -66.13 -38.44
C SER A 336 9.70 -66.47 -38.32
N HIS A 337 9.99 -67.13 -37.18
CA HIS A 337 11.07 -68.11 -36.92
C HIS A 337 12.55 -67.61 -36.96
N THR A 338 13.49 -68.05 -36.11
CA THR A 338 13.46 -69.04 -35.00
C THR A 338 14.66 -68.89 -34.04
N ASN A 339 14.44 -69.21 -32.76
CA ASN A 339 15.33 -69.94 -31.84
C ASN A 339 16.84 -69.60 -31.66
N ALA A 340 17.14 -69.20 -30.42
CA ALA A 340 17.98 -69.93 -29.45
C ALA A 340 19.49 -69.61 -29.22
N ALA A 341 19.80 -69.68 -27.93
CA ALA A 341 21.04 -70.16 -27.28
C ALA A 341 22.25 -69.21 -27.06
N ASN A 342 22.36 -68.84 -25.77
CA ASN A 342 23.50 -69.12 -24.88
C ASN A 342 24.73 -68.20 -24.75
N THR A 343 25.14 -68.12 -23.47
CA THR A 343 26.51 -68.03 -22.90
C THR A 343 27.29 -66.71 -22.90
N THR A 344 27.26 -66.08 -21.71
CA THR A 344 28.42 -65.74 -20.85
C THR A 344 29.66 -65.07 -21.46
N GLY A 345 30.02 -63.91 -20.92
CA GLY A 345 31.33 -63.29 -21.10
C GLY A 345 31.53 -62.07 -20.20
N THR A 346 31.91 -62.28 -18.94
CA THR A 346 32.38 -61.23 -18.03
C THR A 346 33.75 -60.70 -18.45
N THR A 347 33.98 -59.39 -18.34
CA THR A 347 35.25 -58.84 -17.82
C THR A 347 35.09 -57.38 -17.44
N ASP A 348 35.69 -57.03 -16.30
CA ASP A 348 35.62 -55.72 -15.66
C ASP A 348 36.45 -54.67 -16.40
N PHE A 349 36.14 -53.38 -16.19
CA PHE A 349 37.05 -52.56 -15.38
C PHE A 349 36.33 -51.33 -14.78
N ASP A 350 36.75 -51.01 -13.56
CA ASP A 350 36.19 -50.04 -12.61
C ASP A 350 36.70 -48.60 -12.85
N PHE A 351 35.89 -47.59 -12.51
CA PHE A 351 36.35 -46.34 -11.90
C PHE A 351 35.23 -45.67 -11.08
N SER A 352 35.07 -46.18 -9.88
CA SER A 352 34.63 -45.50 -8.66
C SER A 352 35.03 -44.02 -8.55
N ASN A 353 34.07 -43.19 -8.15
CA ASN A 353 34.13 -42.19 -7.05
C ASN A 353 33.20 -40.98 -7.32
N PHE A 354 32.01 -40.96 -6.69
CA PHE A 354 31.76 -40.05 -5.56
C PHE A 354 30.40 -40.37 -4.90
N ASP A 355 30.44 -40.38 -3.58
CA ASP A 355 29.47 -40.98 -2.67
C ASP A 355 28.07 -40.33 -2.68
N ASN A 356 27.04 -41.17 -2.61
CA ASN A 356 25.79 -40.85 -1.91
C ASN A 356 25.92 -41.45 -0.50
N ASP A 357 25.58 -40.67 0.54
CA ASP A 357 25.12 -41.23 1.81
C ASP A 357 24.30 -40.19 2.61
N ASP A 358 23.63 -40.68 3.66
CA ASP A 358 22.86 -39.95 4.69
C ASP A 358 21.46 -39.40 4.33
N TRP A 359 20.47 -40.29 4.32
CA TRP A 359 19.05 -39.97 4.60
C TRP A 359 18.35 -40.91 5.61
N GLU A 360 19.10 -41.65 6.44
CA GLU A 360 18.54 -42.52 7.51
C GLU A 360 19.18 -42.30 8.89
N ALA A 361 18.66 -41.36 9.69
CA ALA A 361 18.80 -41.35 11.17
C ALA A 361 17.96 -40.23 11.85
N MET A 362 16.67 -40.46 12.10
CA MET A 362 15.83 -39.55 12.92
C MET A 362 14.81 -40.32 13.79
N ASP A 363 15.24 -41.32 14.55
CA ASP A 363 14.40 -41.91 15.61
C ASP A 363 15.21 -42.58 16.75
N TYR A 364 16.03 -41.81 17.49
CA TYR A 364 16.57 -42.22 18.80
C TYR A 364 17.00 -41.00 19.64
N LEU A 365 16.27 -40.72 20.72
CA LEU A 365 16.77 -40.41 22.09
C LEU A 365 15.69 -39.69 22.93
N GLU A 366 15.07 -40.42 23.86
CA GLU A 366 14.37 -39.83 25.01
C GLU A 366 14.65 -40.67 26.27
N GLY A 367 15.00 -40.00 27.39
CA GLY A 367 15.41 -40.61 28.67
C GLY A 367 16.93 -40.82 28.82
N MET A 368 17.60 -40.52 29.94
CA MET A 368 17.21 -39.99 31.28
C MET A 368 18.29 -38.92 31.68
N GLU A 369 18.18 -38.08 32.71
CA GLU A 369 17.72 -38.30 34.10
C GLU A 369 17.49 -36.97 34.87
N TYR A 370 16.86 -37.04 36.05
CA TYR A 370 16.61 -35.96 37.04
C TYR A 370 15.53 -34.88 36.77
N ALA A 371 14.27 -35.25 37.05
CA ALA A 371 13.45 -34.54 38.06
C ALA A 371 12.29 -35.46 38.52
N GLN A 372 12.26 -35.83 39.81
CA GLN A 372 11.16 -36.60 40.40
C GLN A 372 10.02 -35.67 40.86
N ASN A 373 8.79 -36.20 40.86
CA ASN A 373 7.52 -35.64 41.37
C ASN A 373 6.69 -34.74 40.42
N ALA A 374 5.76 -35.37 39.69
CA ALA A 374 4.55 -34.75 39.12
C ALA A 374 3.37 -35.75 39.12
N PRO A 375 2.09 -35.31 39.14
CA PRO A 375 0.95 -36.16 39.53
C PRO A 375 0.34 -37.03 38.41
N GLU A 376 -0.59 -37.91 38.80
CA GLU A 376 -1.09 -39.07 38.03
C GLU A 376 -1.81 -38.78 36.67
N GLU A 377 -2.14 -37.53 36.34
CA GLU A 377 -2.95 -37.22 35.13
C GLU A 377 -2.25 -37.56 33.80
N HIS A 378 -0.91 -37.52 33.75
CA HIS A 378 -0.12 -37.73 32.52
C HIS A 378 -0.16 -39.18 31.97
N LEU A 379 -0.52 -40.17 32.77
CA LEU A 379 -0.62 -41.58 32.33
C LEU A 379 -1.80 -41.81 31.37
N SER A 380 -2.86 -40.99 31.46
CA SER A 380 -4.05 -41.11 30.61
C SER A 380 -3.80 -40.66 29.16
N ALA A 381 -3.04 -39.57 28.97
CA ALA A 381 -2.77 -38.98 27.66
C ALA A 381 -1.91 -39.91 26.76
N ASN A 382 -0.89 -40.55 27.32
CA ASN A 382 -0.03 -41.48 26.58
C ASN A 382 -0.75 -42.77 26.17
N GLN A 383 -1.74 -43.24 26.94
CA GLN A 383 -2.59 -44.35 26.54
C GLN A 383 -3.54 -43.98 25.39
N ARG A 384 -4.04 -42.73 25.39
CA ARG A 384 -4.90 -42.18 24.31
C ARG A 384 -4.12 -42.06 23.00
N ARG A 385 -2.94 -41.43 23.04
CA ARG A 385 -2.03 -41.28 21.89
C ARG A 385 -1.58 -42.61 21.29
N LYS A 386 -1.37 -43.65 22.12
CA LYS A 386 -1.09 -45.03 21.64
C LYS A 386 -2.27 -45.70 20.94
N ARG A 387 -3.52 -45.38 21.29
CA ARG A 387 -4.72 -45.88 20.57
C ARG A 387 -4.89 -45.16 19.23
N GLU A 388 -4.67 -43.85 19.20
CA GLU A 388 -4.76 -43.02 17.99
C GLU A 388 -3.70 -43.43 16.94
N LEU A 389 -2.43 -43.64 17.34
CA LEU A 389 -1.40 -44.16 16.43
C LEU A 389 -1.70 -45.57 15.92
N LYS A 390 -2.36 -46.42 16.72
CA LYS A 390 -2.73 -47.77 16.29
C LYS A 390 -3.86 -47.73 15.25
N ALA A 391 -4.87 -46.88 15.45
CA ALA A 391 -5.94 -46.66 14.48
C ALA A 391 -5.41 -46.08 13.17
N ALA A 392 -4.49 -45.10 13.22
CA ALA A 392 -3.88 -44.53 12.01
C ALA A 392 -3.12 -45.58 11.19
N ARG A 393 -2.30 -46.43 11.82
CA ARG A 393 -1.58 -47.53 11.15
C ARG A 393 -2.49 -48.62 10.60
N GLU A 394 -3.62 -48.89 11.26
CA GLU A 394 -4.63 -49.84 10.79
C GLU A 394 -5.38 -49.29 9.56
N GLN A 395 -5.64 -47.98 9.54
CA GLN A 395 -6.21 -47.26 8.39
C GLN A 395 -5.24 -47.19 7.19
N GLU A 396 -3.94 -46.94 7.44
CA GLU A 396 -2.88 -47.02 6.41
C GLU A 396 -2.78 -48.42 5.79
N ARG A 397 -2.90 -49.46 6.62
CA ARG A 397 -2.84 -50.86 6.17
C ARG A 397 -4.03 -51.23 5.28
N LEU A 398 -5.23 -50.75 5.62
CA LEU A 398 -6.43 -50.93 4.80
C LEU A 398 -6.36 -50.18 3.46
N ILE A 399 -5.70 -49.02 3.42
CA ILE A 399 -5.45 -48.27 2.17
C ILE A 399 -4.45 -49.02 1.27
N GLN A 400 -3.45 -49.70 1.83
CA GLN A 400 -2.51 -50.53 1.07
C GLN A 400 -3.14 -51.87 0.61
N GLU A 401 -4.05 -52.45 1.40
CA GLU A 401 -4.69 -53.74 1.10
C GLU A 401 -5.81 -53.63 0.05
N TYR A 402 -6.40 -52.43 -0.13
CA TYR A 402 -7.50 -52.17 -1.07
C TYR A 402 -7.28 -50.99 -2.04
N GLY A 403 -6.24 -51.11 -2.87
CA GLY A 403 -6.39 -50.80 -4.30
C GLY A 403 -5.86 -49.48 -4.84
N HIS A 404 -4.83 -49.59 -5.69
CA HIS A 404 -4.50 -48.61 -6.74
C HIS A 404 -4.39 -49.34 -8.08
N PRO A 405 -5.22 -49.02 -9.10
CA PRO A 405 -4.93 -49.40 -10.48
C PRO A 405 -3.76 -48.56 -11.02
N GLN A 406 -2.83 -49.21 -11.72
CA GLN A 406 -1.68 -48.53 -12.33
C GLN A 406 -2.12 -47.74 -13.56
N ALA A 407 -1.77 -46.45 -13.62
CA ALA A 407 -1.97 -45.63 -14.81
C ALA A 407 -0.83 -45.86 -15.82
N GLN A 408 -1.08 -46.65 -16.86
CA GLN A 408 -0.32 -46.62 -18.10
C GLN A 408 -0.97 -45.65 -19.10
N ASN A 409 -0.14 -45.00 -19.93
CA ASN A 409 -0.59 -44.14 -21.02
C ASN A 409 -1.58 -44.87 -21.94
N ASN A 410 -2.78 -44.29 -22.14
CA ASN A 410 -3.45 -44.31 -23.43
C ASN A 410 -4.52 -43.23 -23.58
N ASN A 411 -4.88 -42.95 -24.84
CA ASN A 411 -5.79 -41.87 -25.24
C ASN A 411 -7.27 -42.16 -24.95
N ASN A 412 -8.08 -41.10 -25.05
CA ASN A 412 -9.54 -41.00 -25.14
C ASN A 412 -10.38 -41.14 -23.85
N THR A 413 -11.08 -40.03 -23.58
CA THR A 413 -12.54 -39.95 -23.34
C THR A 413 -13.34 -41.27 -23.39
N ASP A 414 -13.57 -41.90 -22.24
CA ASP A 414 -14.61 -42.94 -22.09
C ASP A 414 -15.26 -43.05 -20.68
N TRP A 415 -14.86 -42.22 -19.71
CA TRP A 415 -15.36 -42.36 -18.32
C TRP A 415 -16.83 -41.90 -18.14
N LEU A 416 -17.36 -41.09 -19.06
CA LEU A 416 -18.75 -40.57 -19.00
C LEU A 416 -19.79 -41.55 -19.54
N GLN A 417 -19.46 -42.33 -20.59
CA GLN A 417 -20.38 -43.35 -21.13
C GLN A 417 -20.53 -44.54 -20.17
N GLN A 418 -19.46 -44.91 -19.45
CA GLN A 418 -19.47 -45.99 -18.46
C GLN A 418 -20.38 -45.72 -17.24
N LEU A 419 -20.80 -44.47 -17.03
CA LEU A 419 -21.72 -44.08 -15.95
C LEU A 419 -23.20 -44.01 -16.40
N GLY A 420 -23.52 -44.37 -17.64
CA GLY A 420 -24.89 -44.46 -18.14
C GLY A 420 -25.57 -43.13 -18.48
N PHE A 421 -24.81 -42.03 -18.58
CA PHE A 421 -25.33 -40.73 -19.03
C PHE A 421 -25.22 -40.60 -20.55
N GLY A 422 -26.36 -40.61 -21.24
CA GLY A 422 -26.45 -40.48 -22.70
C GLY A 422 -26.35 -39.04 -23.22
N ASP A 423 -26.29 -38.90 -24.55
CA ASP A 423 -26.03 -37.64 -25.28
C ASP A 423 -27.00 -36.48 -25.00
N GLU A 424 -28.15 -36.74 -24.38
CA GLU A 424 -29.11 -35.70 -23.96
C GLU A 424 -28.48 -34.68 -22.99
N TYR A 425 -27.52 -35.08 -22.14
CA TYR A 425 -26.87 -34.17 -21.20
C TYR A 425 -25.97 -33.14 -21.92
N LEU A 426 -25.22 -33.59 -22.92
CA LEU A 426 -24.35 -32.74 -23.76
C LEU A 426 -25.15 -31.81 -24.68
N MET A 427 -26.38 -32.19 -25.07
CA MET A 427 -27.28 -31.29 -25.79
C MET A 427 -27.93 -30.25 -24.88
N ALA A 428 -28.31 -30.62 -23.65
CA ALA A 428 -28.83 -29.68 -22.66
C ALA A 428 -27.79 -28.61 -22.28
N GLU A 429 -26.52 -29.00 -22.10
CA GLU A 429 -25.43 -28.06 -21.77
C GLU A 429 -25.17 -27.04 -22.88
N ARG A 430 -25.28 -27.45 -24.16
CA ARG A 430 -25.18 -26.55 -25.33
C ARG A 430 -26.40 -25.66 -25.52
N ALA A 431 -27.60 -26.14 -25.23
CA ALA A 431 -28.83 -25.36 -25.31
C ALA A 431 -28.92 -24.26 -24.24
N LEU A 432 -28.18 -24.38 -23.12
CA LEU A 432 -28.19 -23.44 -22.00
C LEU A 432 -27.14 -22.32 -22.09
N GLY A 433 -26.32 -22.26 -23.16
CA GLY A 433 -25.45 -21.12 -23.44
C GLY A 433 -24.33 -20.87 -22.42
N LEU A 434 -23.95 -21.86 -21.61
CA LEU A 434 -22.97 -21.71 -20.52
C LEU A 434 -21.51 -21.87 -20.99
N GLN A 435 -21.14 -21.22 -22.10
CA GLN A 435 -19.74 -20.86 -22.32
C GLN A 435 -19.39 -19.67 -21.43
N LYS A 436 -18.80 -19.95 -20.26
CA LYS A 436 -18.11 -18.90 -19.50
C LYS A 436 -16.84 -18.49 -20.22
N ASP A 437 -16.92 -17.40 -20.97
CA ASP A 437 -15.77 -16.52 -21.15
C ASP A 437 -15.20 -16.20 -19.77
N ARG A 438 -14.03 -16.76 -19.47
CA ARG A 438 -13.26 -16.36 -18.28
C ARG A 438 -12.59 -15.03 -18.60
N ALA A 439 -13.37 -13.96 -18.49
CA ALA A 439 -12.81 -12.62 -18.29
C ALA A 439 -11.76 -12.68 -17.16
N PRO A 440 -10.62 -11.99 -17.27
CA PRO A 440 -9.61 -12.00 -16.23
C PRO A 440 -10.25 -11.53 -14.92
N HIS A 441 -9.99 -12.27 -13.84
CA HIS A 441 -10.41 -11.87 -12.51
C HIS A 441 -9.57 -10.66 -12.08
N ALA A 442 -9.99 -9.46 -12.52
CA ALA A 442 -9.55 -8.22 -11.90
C ALA A 442 -9.79 -8.34 -10.39
N ILE A 443 -8.71 -8.16 -9.61
CA ILE A 443 -8.78 -8.15 -8.15
C ILE A 443 -9.79 -7.06 -7.77
N PRO A 444 -10.92 -7.37 -7.12
CA PRO A 444 -11.90 -6.34 -6.83
C PRO A 444 -11.30 -5.34 -5.83
N ASP A 445 -11.44 -4.04 -6.07
CA ASP A 445 -10.94 -2.98 -5.16
C ASP A 445 -11.40 -3.18 -3.70
N ASN A 446 -12.56 -3.81 -3.51
CA ASN A 446 -13.10 -4.16 -2.20
C ASN A 446 -12.27 -5.20 -1.41
N TRP A 447 -11.51 -6.08 -2.08
CA TRP A 447 -10.63 -7.04 -1.38
C TRP A 447 -9.41 -6.33 -0.78
N VAL A 448 -8.84 -5.38 -1.52
CA VAL A 448 -7.63 -4.65 -1.13
C VAL A 448 -7.90 -3.62 -0.01
N ASN A 449 -9.10 -3.03 0.00
CA ASN A 449 -9.48 -2.05 1.02
C ASN A 449 -9.75 -2.67 2.40
N ASN A 450 -10.33 -3.88 2.47
CA ASN A 450 -10.64 -4.52 3.75
C ASN A 450 -9.38 -4.92 4.55
N LEU A 451 -8.29 -5.27 3.86
CA LEU A 451 -6.98 -5.62 4.45
C LEU A 451 -6.34 -4.53 5.33
N ALA A 452 -6.76 -3.26 5.19
CA ALA A 452 -6.24 -2.13 5.97
C ALA A 452 -7.32 -1.27 6.64
N ALA A 453 -8.60 -1.63 6.49
CA ALA A 453 -9.72 -0.92 7.11
C ALA A 453 -10.06 -1.49 8.49
N GLU A 454 -10.06 -2.83 8.60
CA GLU A 454 -10.37 -3.55 9.84
C GLU A 454 -9.34 -4.66 10.03
N GLY A 455 -8.52 -4.54 11.07
CA GLY A 455 -7.61 -5.62 11.44
C GLY A 455 -8.39 -6.90 11.69
N SER A 456 -8.03 -7.98 10.99
CA SER A 456 -8.75 -9.25 10.99
C SER A 456 -9.11 -9.67 12.41
N THR A 457 -10.40 -9.85 12.68
CA THR A 457 -10.91 -10.42 13.95
C THR A 457 -10.67 -11.94 14.00
N GLU A 458 -9.42 -12.36 13.79
CA GLU A 458 -8.97 -13.69 14.13
C GLU A 458 -9.07 -13.87 15.65
N ILE A 459 -9.53 -15.04 16.07
CA ILE A 459 -9.59 -15.42 17.48
C ILE A 459 -8.18 -15.84 17.91
N HIS A 460 -7.28 -14.87 18.01
CA HIS A 460 -6.03 -15.05 18.75
C HIS A 460 -6.37 -15.45 20.19
N GLU A 461 -5.58 -16.35 20.77
CA GLU A 461 -5.68 -16.68 22.19
C GLU A 461 -5.66 -15.38 23.01
N LYS A 462 -6.77 -15.08 23.70
CA LYS A 462 -6.92 -13.87 24.51
C LYS A 462 -5.96 -13.91 25.67
N ARG A 463 -4.73 -13.42 25.47
CA ARG A 463 -3.78 -13.17 26.54
C ARG A 463 -4.40 -12.15 27.49
N GLY A 464 -4.44 -12.50 28.78
CA GLY A 464 -4.91 -11.59 29.81
C GLY A 464 -4.07 -10.31 29.87
N LEU A 465 -4.66 -9.25 30.43
CA LEU A 465 -3.90 -8.07 30.81
C LEU A 465 -2.78 -8.45 31.80
N PRO A 466 -1.65 -7.70 31.85
CA PRO A 466 -0.54 -8.01 32.76
C PRO A 466 -0.98 -8.15 34.21
N ALA A 467 -0.32 -9.06 34.95
CA ALA A 467 -0.63 -9.28 36.37
C ALA A 467 -0.50 -7.97 37.17
N GLY A 468 -1.45 -7.73 38.07
CA GLY A 468 -1.57 -6.48 38.82
C GLY A 468 -2.23 -5.32 38.05
N THR A 469 -2.84 -5.57 36.88
CA THR A 469 -3.67 -4.56 36.21
C THR A 469 -4.95 -4.30 37.02
N GLU A 470 -5.17 -3.04 37.39
CA GLU A 470 -6.34 -2.58 38.15
C GLU A 470 -7.34 -1.84 37.24
N ARG A 471 -8.63 -1.90 37.57
CA ARG A 471 -9.69 -1.17 36.86
C ARG A 471 -10.56 -0.40 37.84
N PHE A 472 -10.81 0.87 37.53
CA PHE A 472 -11.63 1.78 38.31
C PHE A 472 -12.68 2.42 37.40
N VAL A 473 -13.95 2.40 37.83
CA VAL A 473 -15.04 3.06 37.10
C VAL A 473 -15.39 4.35 37.83
N HIS A 474 -15.18 5.48 37.17
CA HIS A 474 -15.47 6.81 37.69
C HIS A 474 -16.67 7.43 36.97
N HIS A 475 -17.19 8.54 37.51
CA HIS A 475 -18.27 9.27 36.85
C HIS A 475 -17.76 9.97 35.58
N GLY A 476 -18.13 9.42 34.42
CA GLY A 476 -17.76 9.94 33.09
C GLY A 476 -16.55 9.27 32.42
N TYR A 477 -15.81 8.39 33.11
CA TYR A 477 -14.68 7.66 32.51
C TYR A 477 -14.36 6.34 33.24
N GLU A 478 -13.79 5.38 32.51
CA GLU A 478 -13.13 4.18 33.05
C GLU A 478 -11.61 4.41 33.08
N GLU A 479 -10.95 4.06 34.18
CA GLU A 479 -9.49 4.09 34.35
C GLU A 479 -8.94 2.67 34.48
N VAL A 480 -8.00 2.29 33.62
CA VAL A 480 -7.31 0.99 33.66
C VAL A 480 -5.82 1.24 33.87
N ASN A 481 -5.29 0.77 34.99
CA ASN A 481 -3.91 0.99 35.41
C ASN A 481 -3.09 -0.29 35.25
N ILE A 482 -2.13 -0.28 34.34
CA ILE A 482 -1.20 -1.37 34.08
C ILE A 482 0.14 -1.04 34.79
N PRO A 483 0.58 -1.87 35.76
CA PRO A 483 1.81 -1.62 36.51
C PRO A 483 3.05 -1.76 35.61
N ALA A 484 4.15 -1.16 36.03
CA ALA A 484 5.41 -1.30 35.32
C ALA A 484 5.94 -2.74 35.41
N ALA A 485 6.41 -3.29 34.29
CA ALA A 485 6.99 -4.63 34.25
C ALA A 485 8.16 -4.76 35.24
N VAL A 486 8.07 -5.74 36.15
CA VAL A 486 9.12 -6.04 37.12
C VAL A 486 10.32 -6.62 36.36
N ARG A 487 11.50 -6.03 36.52
CA ARG A 487 12.74 -6.63 35.97
C ARG A 487 13.13 -7.86 36.80
N PRO A 488 13.28 -9.05 36.19
CA PRO A 488 13.87 -10.20 36.86
C PRO A 488 15.30 -9.88 37.32
N ASP A 489 15.71 -10.43 38.46
CA ASP A 489 17.08 -10.21 38.97
C ASP A 489 18.13 -10.82 38.03
N SER A 490 17.79 -11.92 37.35
CA SER A 490 18.57 -12.52 36.25
C SER A 490 18.79 -11.61 35.03
N VAL A 491 18.11 -10.46 34.94
CA VAL A 491 18.36 -9.41 33.93
C VAL A 491 19.20 -8.26 34.52
N LYS A 492 19.13 -8.02 35.84
CA LYS A 492 19.91 -7.01 36.55
C LYS A 492 21.36 -7.45 36.77
N GLU A 493 21.57 -8.73 37.04
CA GLU A 493 22.86 -9.32 37.41
C GLU A 493 23.72 -9.77 36.19
N GLN A 494 23.26 -9.51 34.97
CA GLN A 494 24.02 -9.88 33.77
C GLN A 494 25.31 -9.04 33.67
N PRO A 495 26.47 -9.67 33.38
CA PRO A 495 27.73 -8.95 33.25
C PRO A 495 27.64 -7.95 32.08
N LEU A 496 27.92 -6.69 32.40
CA LEU A 496 28.00 -5.63 31.39
C LEU A 496 29.39 -5.64 30.75
N ILE A 497 29.44 -5.42 29.44
CA ILE A 497 30.69 -5.36 28.70
C ILE A 497 31.38 -4.01 28.96
N ASP A 498 32.58 -4.06 29.51
CA ASP A 498 33.44 -2.89 29.71
C ASP A 498 34.19 -2.53 28.41
N ILE A 499 34.10 -1.27 28.02
CA ILE A 499 34.63 -0.78 26.75
C ILE A 499 36.16 -0.77 26.73
N ALA A 500 36.81 -0.53 27.87
CA ALA A 500 38.26 -0.46 27.94
C ALA A 500 38.92 -1.85 27.83
N THR A 501 38.24 -2.90 28.29
CA THR A 501 38.74 -4.28 28.23
C THR A 501 38.29 -5.06 27.00
N SER A 502 37.09 -4.77 26.46
CA SER A 502 36.45 -5.64 25.45
C SER A 502 36.44 -5.09 24.03
N LEU A 503 36.77 -3.81 23.83
CA LEU A 503 36.99 -3.20 22.51
C LEU A 503 38.47 -2.84 22.33
N GLU A 504 38.99 -2.99 21.13
CA GLU A 504 40.35 -2.58 20.79
C GLU A 504 40.52 -1.04 20.88
N PRO A 505 41.72 -0.52 21.17
CA PRO A 505 41.94 0.93 21.41
C PRO A 505 41.52 1.87 20.26
N TRP A 506 41.38 1.35 19.04
CA TRP A 506 40.84 2.12 17.92
C TRP A 506 39.30 2.20 17.98
N ALA A 507 38.61 1.10 18.30
CA ALA A 507 37.16 1.02 18.39
C ALA A 507 36.59 1.76 19.61
N GLN A 508 37.34 1.79 20.72
CA GLN A 508 37.02 2.59 21.92
C GLN A 508 36.73 4.07 21.62
N LYS A 509 37.37 4.64 20.57
CA LYS A 509 37.17 6.04 20.16
C LYS A 509 35.74 6.36 19.73
N ALA A 510 34.96 5.38 19.30
CA ALA A 510 33.55 5.56 18.93
C ALA A 510 32.59 5.58 20.14
N PHE A 511 33.10 5.28 21.35
CA PHE A 511 32.33 5.23 22.59
C PHE A 511 32.87 6.17 23.68
N LEU A 512 33.56 7.25 23.31
CA LEU A 512 34.05 8.27 24.25
C LEU A 512 32.95 8.72 25.23
N GLY A 513 33.28 8.75 26.52
CA GLY A 513 32.34 9.06 27.61
C GLY A 513 31.49 7.88 28.10
N THR A 514 31.50 6.73 27.40
CA THR A 514 30.80 5.51 27.83
C THR A 514 31.79 4.54 28.47
N LYS A 515 31.50 4.03 29.68
CA LYS A 515 32.35 3.04 30.37
C LYS A 515 31.96 1.61 30.04
N THR A 516 30.68 1.31 30.14
CA THR A 516 30.12 -0.03 29.87
C THR A 516 28.96 0.05 28.88
N LEU A 517 28.75 -1.03 28.13
CA LEU A 517 27.54 -1.24 27.34
C LEU A 517 26.36 -1.60 28.26
N ASN A 518 25.13 -1.24 27.86
CA ASN A 518 23.95 -1.65 28.63
C ASN A 518 23.64 -3.15 28.47
N THR A 519 22.67 -3.69 29.22
CA THR A 519 22.33 -5.14 29.20
C THR A 519 22.03 -5.68 27.80
N ILE A 520 21.23 -4.95 27.01
CA ILE A 520 20.86 -5.35 25.64
C ILE A 520 22.10 -5.29 24.73
N GLN A 521 22.84 -4.19 24.76
CA GLN A 521 24.05 -3.97 23.97
C GLN A 521 25.13 -5.02 24.29
N SER A 522 25.29 -5.39 25.57
CA SER A 522 26.21 -6.43 26.02
C SER A 522 25.80 -7.81 25.50
N ARG A 523 24.50 -8.12 25.54
CA ARG A 523 23.97 -9.42 25.08
C ARG A 523 24.05 -9.60 23.56
N VAL A 524 23.86 -8.55 22.77
CA VAL A 524 24.02 -8.61 21.31
C VAL A 524 25.45 -8.40 20.82
N PHE A 525 26.39 -8.04 21.71
CA PHE A 525 27.77 -7.69 21.33
C PHE A 525 28.50 -8.77 20.52
N PRO A 526 28.42 -10.09 20.84
CA PRO A 526 29.11 -11.10 20.03
C PRO A 526 28.62 -11.09 18.58
N THR A 527 27.29 -11.10 18.36
CA THR A 527 26.70 -11.00 17.03
C THR A 527 27.02 -9.67 16.36
N ALA A 528 26.90 -8.55 17.07
CA ALA A 528 27.05 -7.21 16.50
C ALA A 528 28.50 -6.90 16.11
N TYR A 529 29.45 -7.15 17.02
CA TYR A 529 30.85 -6.74 16.92
C TYR A 529 31.79 -7.84 16.40
N GLN A 530 31.54 -9.11 16.74
CA GLN A 530 32.46 -10.22 16.45
C GLN A 530 32.03 -11.05 15.23
N SER A 531 30.81 -10.88 14.72
CA SER A 531 30.25 -11.60 13.56
C SER A 531 29.80 -10.65 12.45
N PHE A 532 29.81 -11.12 11.20
CA PHE A 532 29.23 -10.44 10.03
C PHE A 532 27.82 -10.94 9.68
N GLU A 533 27.23 -11.84 10.48
CA GLU A 533 25.89 -12.36 10.22
C GLU A 533 24.80 -11.26 10.18
N ASN A 534 23.77 -11.51 9.37
CA ASN A 534 22.53 -10.75 9.39
C ASN A 534 21.89 -10.84 10.77
N MET A 535 21.30 -9.74 11.23
CA MET A 535 20.91 -9.58 12.62
C MET A 535 19.56 -8.85 12.73
N LEU A 536 18.68 -9.31 13.63
CA LEU A 536 17.43 -8.63 13.97
C LEU A 536 17.36 -8.43 15.48
N VAL A 537 17.22 -7.17 15.91
CA VAL A 537 17.04 -6.80 17.32
C VAL A 537 15.66 -6.20 17.54
N CYS A 538 14.80 -6.98 18.20
CA CYS A 538 13.50 -6.56 18.68
C CYS A 538 13.65 -6.15 20.16
N ALA A 539 13.66 -4.84 20.44
CA ALA A 539 13.88 -4.31 21.79
C ALA A 539 13.01 -3.07 22.08
N PRO A 540 12.60 -2.83 23.34
CA PRO A 540 11.73 -1.69 23.68
C PRO A 540 12.34 -0.34 23.29
N THR A 541 11.51 0.63 22.89
CA THR A 541 11.96 2.00 22.60
C THR A 541 12.72 2.57 23.81
N GLY A 542 13.86 3.23 23.55
CA GLY A 542 14.81 3.67 24.57
C GLY A 542 15.90 2.66 24.95
N ALA A 543 15.86 1.42 24.44
CA ALA A 543 16.89 0.38 24.65
C ALA A 543 18.33 0.74 24.20
N GLY A 544 18.51 1.84 23.46
CA GLY A 544 19.82 2.23 22.92
C GLY A 544 20.24 1.46 21.67
N LYS A 545 19.29 1.14 20.77
CA LYS A 545 19.50 0.47 19.47
C LYS A 545 20.59 1.14 18.62
N THR A 546 20.74 2.47 18.72
CA THR A 546 21.77 3.26 18.02
C THR A 546 23.22 2.81 18.35
N ASN A 547 23.50 2.38 19.59
CA ASN A 547 24.82 1.83 19.93
C ASN A 547 25.03 0.45 19.29
N VAL A 548 23.97 -0.34 19.09
CA VAL A 548 24.05 -1.63 18.40
C VAL A 548 24.42 -1.43 16.93
N ALA A 549 23.80 -0.43 16.27
CA ALA A 549 24.20 0.02 14.93
C ALA A 549 25.66 0.52 14.86
N MET A 550 26.16 1.15 15.94
CA MET A 550 27.57 1.55 16.01
C MET A 550 28.50 0.32 16.11
N LEU A 551 28.13 -0.72 16.87
CA LEU A 551 28.92 -1.96 16.95
C LEU A 551 29.01 -2.68 15.60
N THR A 552 27.90 -2.75 14.83
CA THR A 552 27.93 -3.36 13.49
C THR A 552 28.72 -2.54 12.48
N MET A 553 28.70 -1.20 12.59
CA MET A 553 29.57 -0.32 11.81
C MET A 553 31.05 -0.51 12.14
N LEU A 554 31.41 -0.66 13.42
CA LEU A 554 32.80 -0.95 13.83
C LEU A 554 33.25 -2.33 13.36
N GLN A 555 32.38 -3.34 13.40
CA GLN A 555 32.67 -4.66 12.86
C GLN A 555 32.96 -4.61 11.34
N LEU A 556 32.20 -3.82 10.59
CA LEU A 556 32.49 -3.55 9.17
C LEU A 556 33.85 -2.86 8.99
N ILE A 557 34.15 -1.84 9.79
CA ILE A 557 35.44 -1.14 9.75
C ILE A 557 36.59 -2.11 10.03
N ASN A 558 36.41 -3.07 10.95
CA ASN A 558 37.43 -4.06 11.29
C ASN A 558 37.76 -5.00 10.11
N GLN A 559 36.79 -5.32 9.24
CA GLN A 559 37.04 -6.15 8.04
C GLN A 559 37.92 -5.46 7.01
N TYR A 560 37.81 -4.14 6.89
CA TYR A 560 38.54 -3.32 5.91
C TYR A 560 39.70 -2.52 6.55
N ARG A 561 40.13 -2.94 7.75
CA ARG A 561 41.27 -2.38 8.46
C ARG A 561 42.44 -3.36 8.43
N ASP A 562 43.61 -2.91 8.00
CA ASP A 562 44.84 -3.67 8.13
C ASP A 562 45.19 -3.80 9.62
N SER A 563 45.15 -5.02 10.16
CA SER A 563 45.46 -5.30 11.57
C SER A 563 46.86 -4.88 12.01
N ARG A 564 47.83 -4.83 11.09
CA ARG A 564 49.24 -4.52 11.35
C ARG A 564 49.56 -3.04 11.21
N THR A 565 49.04 -2.36 10.17
CA THR A 565 49.30 -0.92 9.96
C THR A 565 48.25 -0.01 10.58
N GLY A 566 47.05 -0.55 10.87
CA GLY A 566 45.91 0.19 11.39
C GLY A 566 45.22 1.10 10.37
N VAL A 567 45.65 1.08 9.10
CA VAL A 567 45.03 1.83 8.01
C VAL A 567 43.68 1.21 7.66
N ILE A 568 42.68 2.07 7.42
CA ILE A 568 41.31 1.69 7.03
C ILE A 568 41.14 1.98 5.54
N ASP A 569 40.74 0.98 4.74
CA ASP A 569 40.32 1.19 3.36
C ASP A 569 38.93 1.84 3.33
N LYS A 570 38.92 3.16 3.13
CA LYS A 570 37.71 3.97 3.07
C LYS A 570 36.92 3.82 1.77
N ALA A 571 37.50 3.24 0.72
CA ALA A 571 36.85 3.06 -0.58
C ALA A 571 36.00 1.78 -0.61
N ALA A 572 36.45 0.72 0.08
CA ALA A 572 35.71 -0.54 0.21
C ALA A 572 34.52 -0.46 1.21
N ILE A 573 34.53 0.50 2.14
CA ILE A 573 33.46 0.69 3.13
C ILE A 573 32.31 1.53 2.54
N LYS A 574 31.12 0.93 2.42
CA LYS A 574 29.87 1.65 2.16
C LYS A 574 28.72 1.09 3.00
N ALA A 575 28.36 1.83 4.03
CA ALA A 575 27.22 1.54 4.89
C ALA A 575 26.04 2.48 4.59
N VAL A 576 24.82 1.95 4.71
CA VAL A 576 23.57 2.69 4.58
C VAL A 576 22.74 2.48 5.84
N TYR A 577 22.27 3.57 6.43
CA TYR A 577 21.33 3.58 7.55
C TYR A 577 19.99 4.13 7.06
N ILE A 578 18.99 3.26 6.98
CA ILE A 578 17.61 3.63 6.68
C ILE A 578 16.93 4.04 7.99
N ALA A 579 16.61 5.33 8.10
CA ALA A 579 15.86 5.89 9.21
C ALA A 579 14.39 6.15 8.79
N PRO A 580 13.40 5.84 9.64
CA PRO A 580 11.98 5.98 9.32
C PRO A 580 11.53 7.42 9.00
N MET A 581 12.24 8.41 9.53
CA MET A 581 11.92 9.84 9.38
C MET A 581 13.17 10.70 9.14
N LYS A 582 12.99 11.80 8.41
CA LYS A 582 14.05 12.80 8.14
C LYS A 582 14.67 13.38 9.42
N ALA A 583 13.87 13.70 10.43
CA ALA A 583 14.40 14.30 11.67
C ALA A 583 15.25 13.31 12.47
N LEU A 584 14.84 12.03 12.55
CA LEU A 584 15.67 10.96 13.12
C LEU A 584 16.95 10.73 12.28
N ALA A 585 16.87 10.81 10.94
CA ALA A 585 18.07 10.74 10.09
C ALA A 585 19.10 11.83 10.46
N GLN A 586 18.66 13.06 10.71
CA GLN A 586 19.55 14.17 11.13
C GLN A 586 20.18 13.94 12.50
N GLU A 587 19.42 13.39 13.44
CA GLU A 587 19.94 13.01 14.78
C GLU A 587 20.99 11.90 14.66
N VAL A 588 20.73 10.87 13.84
CA VAL A 588 21.66 9.76 13.58
C VAL A 588 22.93 10.26 12.89
N VAL A 589 22.83 11.11 11.87
CA VAL A 589 23.99 11.71 11.19
C VAL A 589 24.88 12.45 12.18
N THR A 590 24.29 13.27 13.06
CA THR A 590 25.05 14.04 14.06
C THR A 590 25.81 13.11 14.99
N LYS A 591 25.13 12.12 15.60
CA LYS A 591 25.72 11.16 16.53
C LYS A 591 26.78 10.26 15.90
N PHE A 592 26.56 9.80 14.67
CA PHE A 592 27.53 8.98 13.95
C PHE A 592 28.72 9.80 13.45
N ALA A 593 28.52 11.03 12.99
CA ALA A 593 29.61 11.92 12.60
C ALA A 593 30.55 12.21 13.78
N GLU A 594 30.02 12.58 14.94
CA GLU A 594 30.82 12.80 16.16
C GLU A 594 31.66 11.59 16.56
N ARG A 595 31.10 10.37 16.45
CA ARG A 595 31.74 9.12 16.88
C ARG A 595 32.67 8.49 15.84
N LEU A 596 32.45 8.72 14.55
CA LEU A 596 33.25 8.16 13.45
C LEU A 596 34.32 9.14 12.92
N ASN A 597 34.18 10.45 13.15
CA ASN A 597 35.21 11.43 12.81
C ASN A 597 36.59 11.16 13.45
N PRO A 598 36.72 10.63 14.70
CA PRO A 598 37.99 10.17 15.26
C PRO A 598 38.67 9.00 14.52
N LEU A 599 37.93 8.33 13.62
CA LEU A 599 38.42 7.28 12.71
C LEU A 599 38.62 7.83 11.28
N GLY A 600 38.34 9.12 11.05
CA GLY A 600 38.46 9.79 9.76
C GLY A 600 37.41 9.36 8.73
N LEU A 601 36.28 8.80 9.16
CA LEU A 601 35.20 8.35 8.29
C LEU A 601 34.13 9.44 8.13
N VAL A 602 33.58 9.58 6.93
CA VAL A 602 32.63 10.64 6.58
C VAL A 602 31.19 10.10 6.61
N VAL A 603 30.33 10.78 7.36
CA VAL A 603 28.89 10.50 7.46
C VAL A 603 28.13 11.63 6.77
N ARG A 604 27.10 11.32 5.96
CA ARG A 604 26.25 12.33 5.31
C ARG A 604 24.76 12.00 5.41
N GLU A 605 23.94 13.04 5.55
CA GLU A 605 22.49 12.98 5.34
C GLU A 605 22.20 12.87 3.84
N PHE A 606 21.33 11.93 3.46
CA PHE A 606 20.83 11.81 2.09
C PHE A 606 19.32 11.58 2.12
N THR A 607 18.59 12.65 2.41
CA THR A 607 17.12 12.69 2.50
C THR A 607 16.51 13.52 1.35
N GLY A 608 15.19 13.67 1.29
CA GLY A 608 14.44 14.28 0.16
C GLY A 608 15.09 15.52 -0.45
N ASP A 609 15.19 16.60 0.34
CA ASP A 609 15.67 17.92 -0.11
C ASP A 609 17.18 17.97 -0.42
N MET A 610 17.96 16.97 0.00
CA MET A 610 19.40 16.96 -0.23
C MET A 610 19.74 16.27 -1.55
N GLN A 611 20.37 17.02 -2.45
CA GLN A 611 21.03 16.48 -3.63
C GLN A 611 22.53 16.39 -3.35
N LEU A 612 23.00 15.18 -3.02
CA LEU A 612 24.43 14.90 -2.98
C LEU A 612 24.93 14.64 -4.40
N THR A 613 26.11 15.16 -4.71
CA THR A 613 26.81 14.81 -5.95
C THR A 613 27.30 13.36 -5.90
N LYS A 614 27.51 12.72 -7.06
CA LYS A 614 28.07 11.36 -7.12
C LYS A 614 29.41 11.25 -6.37
N LYS A 615 30.22 12.30 -6.43
CA LYS A 615 31.50 12.40 -5.73
C LYS A 615 31.33 12.40 -4.20
N GLU A 616 30.39 13.17 -3.65
CA GLU A 616 30.13 13.16 -2.20
C GLU A 616 29.60 11.80 -1.72
N ILE A 617 28.79 11.12 -2.54
CA ILE A 617 28.31 9.75 -2.28
C ILE A 617 29.48 8.76 -2.26
N GLU A 618 30.41 8.85 -3.22
CA GLU A 618 31.63 8.05 -3.27
C GLU A 618 32.55 8.33 -2.05
N GLU A 619 32.73 9.59 -1.67
CA GLU A 619 33.57 10.02 -0.53
C GLU A 619 33.01 9.66 0.87
N SER A 620 31.68 9.55 1.03
CA SER A 620 31.04 9.20 2.31
C SER A 620 31.04 7.69 2.60
N GLN A 621 31.44 7.25 3.80
CA GLN A 621 31.42 5.82 4.18
C GLN A 621 30.10 5.39 4.81
N LEU A 622 29.34 6.32 5.40
CA LEU A 622 28.00 6.08 5.92
C LEU A 622 27.01 7.11 5.37
N LEU A 623 25.96 6.62 4.69
CA LEU A 623 24.83 7.42 4.25
C LEU A 623 23.62 7.15 5.13
N VAL A 624 22.96 8.21 5.59
CA VAL A 624 21.71 8.10 6.36
C VAL A 624 20.56 8.67 5.54
N CYS A 625 19.57 7.84 5.23
CA CYS A 625 18.49 8.14 4.28
C CYS A 625 17.13 7.65 4.78
N THR A 626 16.04 8.13 4.18
CA THR A 626 14.71 7.52 4.37
C THR A 626 14.52 6.35 3.39
N PRO A 627 13.58 5.41 3.64
CA PRO A 627 13.31 4.29 2.73
C PRO A 627 13.08 4.75 1.30
N GLU A 628 12.21 5.74 1.11
CA GLU A 628 11.80 6.25 -0.21
C GLU A 628 12.98 6.84 -0.97
N LYS A 629 13.84 7.62 -0.28
CA LYS A 629 15.02 8.22 -0.90
C LYS A 629 16.05 7.18 -1.31
N TYR A 630 16.20 6.10 -0.54
CA TYR A 630 17.09 4.98 -0.91
C TYR A 630 16.52 4.19 -2.10
N ASP A 631 15.23 3.90 -2.10
CA ASP A 631 14.57 3.19 -3.20
C ASP A 631 14.65 4.02 -4.51
N VAL A 632 14.26 5.31 -4.50
CA VAL A 632 14.40 6.23 -5.66
C VAL A 632 15.82 6.23 -6.25
N VAL A 633 16.85 6.22 -5.39
CA VAL A 633 18.25 6.25 -5.83
C VAL A 633 18.68 4.90 -6.41
N THR A 634 18.24 3.79 -5.81
CA THR A 634 18.55 2.44 -6.32
C THR A 634 17.74 2.07 -7.57
N ARG A 635 16.62 2.75 -7.85
CA ARG A 635 15.86 2.69 -9.12
C ARG A 635 16.52 3.40 -10.30
N LYS A 636 17.61 4.14 -10.09
CA LYS A 636 18.36 4.85 -11.16
C LYS A 636 19.68 4.12 -11.41
N GLY A 637 19.55 2.92 -11.97
CA GLY A 637 20.61 1.91 -12.12
C GLY A 637 21.75 2.26 -13.07
N GLY A 638 22.87 1.58 -12.85
CA GLY A 638 24.12 1.63 -13.62
C GLY A 638 25.28 1.01 -12.81
N ASP A 639 26.42 0.71 -13.44
CA ASP A 639 27.55 -0.03 -12.81
C ASP A 639 28.11 0.60 -11.53
N LYS A 640 27.95 1.92 -11.37
CA LYS A 640 28.34 2.67 -10.15
C LYS A 640 27.13 3.13 -9.31
N SER A 641 26.00 2.42 -9.41
CA SER A 641 24.83 2.72 -8.60
C SER A 641 25.11 2.43 -7.12
N LEU A 642 24.51 3.23 -6.22
CA LEU A 642 24.77 3.14 -4.78
C LEU A 642 24.60 1.72 -4.24
N GLY A 643 23.56 1.00 -4.69
CA GLY A 643 23.24 -0.36 -4.24
C GLY A 643 24.36 -1.38 -4.44
N THR A 644 25.16 -1.26 -5.51
CA THR A 644 26.27 -2.19 -5.78
C THR A 644 27.45 -2.00 -4.82
N LEU A 645 27.62 -0.78 -4.31
CA LEU A 645 28.71 -0.42 -3.40
C LEU A 645 28.44 -0.90 -1.97
N VAL A 646 27.18 -0.89 -1.52
CA VAL A 646 26.77 -1.21 -0.13
C VAL A 646 27.34 -2.56 0.34
N THR A 647 27.86 -2.58 1.56
CA THR A 647 28.32 -3.78 2.28
C THR A 647 27.59 -3.98 3.61
N LEU A 648 26.97 -2.93 4.15
CA LEU A 648 26.15 -2.96 5.37
C LEU A 648 24.88 -2.13 5.17
N LEU A 649 23.72 -2.76 5.37
CA LEU A 649 22.40 -2.13 5.33
C LEU A 649 21.76 -2.23 6.72
N ILE A 650 21.65 -1.09 7.41
CA ILE A 650 20.97 -0.97 8.70
C ILE A 650 19.57 -0.41 8.43
N ILE A 651 18.54 -1.09 8.94
CA ILE A 651 17.14 -0.68 8.82
C ILE A 651 16.62 -0.44 10.24
N ASP A 652 16.36 0.82 10.59
CA ASP A 652 15.79 1.19 11.89
C ASP A 652 14.26 1.28 11.82
N GLU A 653 13.61 0.91 12.92
CA GLU A 653 12.17 0.72 13.04
C GLU A 653 11.54 -0.17 11.96
N VAL A 654 12.06 -1.40 11.82
CA VAL A 654 11.54 -2.44 10.92
C VAL A 654 10.03 -2.75 11.14
N HIS A 655 9.44 -2.41 12.29
CA HIS A 655 7.98 -2.48 12.48
C HIS A 655 7.17 -1.60 11.53
N LEU A 656 7.78 -0.62 10.85
CA LEU A 656 7.15 0.10 9.74
C LEU A 656 6.72 -0.81 8.57
N LEU A 657 7.11 -2.09 8.55
CA LEU A 657 6.53 -3.09 7.65
C LEU A 657 4.99 -3.17 7.75
N ALA A 658 4.39 -2.85 8.91
CA ALA A 658 2.93 -2.84 9.12
C ALA A 658 2.24 -1.54 8.65
N ASP A 659 3.00 -0.51 8.26
CA ASP A 659 2.49 0.73 7.67
C ASP A 659 2.49 0.61 6.14
N GLU A 660 1.79 1.49 5.42
CA GLU A 660 1.77 1.48 3.95
C GLU A 660 3.16 1.72 3.35
N ARG A 661 4.03 2.42 4.09
CA ARG A 661 5.45 2.62 3.80
C ARG A 661 6.28 1.32 3.90
N GLY A 662 5.72 0.26 4.50
CA GLY A 662 6.33 -1.05 4.63
C GLY A 662 6.72 -1.68 3.29
N ALA A 663 5.90 -1.49 2.24
CA ALA A 663 6.17 -1.96 0.88
C ALA A 663 7.53 -1.47 0.32
N VAL A 664 7.95 -0.25 0.71
CA VAL A 664 9.26 0.31 0.33
C VAL A 664 10.40 -0.44 1.03
N ILE A 665 10.24 -0.77 2.32
CA ILE A 665 11.23 -1.56 3.06
C ILE A 665 11.33 -2.99 2.50
N GLU A 666 10.18 -3.61 2.18
CA GLU A 666 10.12 -4.93 1.55
C GLU A 666 10.91 -4.99 0.25
N THR A 667 10.68 -4.04 -0.65
CA THR A 667 11.34 -4.02 -1.95
C THR A 667 12.81 -3.69 -1.89
N ILE A 668 13.24 -2.83 -0.94
CA ILE A 668 14.66 -2.58 -0.67
C ILE A 668 15.38 -3.86 -0.24
N VAL A 669 14.79 -4.63 0.68
CA VAL A 669 15.38 -5.89 1.16
C VAL A 669 15.38 -6.93 0.05
N ALA A 670 14.26 -7.10 -0.66
CA ALA A 670 14.14 -8.06 -1.77
C ALA A 670 15.18 -7.80 -2.87
N ARG A 671 15.35 -6.52 -3.27
CA ARG A 671 16.37 -6.09 -4.23
C ARG A 671 17.79 -6.36 -3.71
N THR A 672 18.04 -6.07 -2.43
CA THR A 672 19.36 -6.31 -1.81
C THR A 672 19.71 -7.79 -1.77
N GLN A 673 18.77 -8.66 -1.36
CA GLN A 673 19.01 -10.11 -1.31
C GLN A 673 19.22 -10.71 -2.70
N ARG A 674 18.39 -10.33 -3.68
CA ARG A 674 18.55 -10.78 -5.06
C ARG A 674 19.86 -10.29 -5.69
N TYR A 675 20.35 -9.10 -5.29
CA TYR A 675 21.68 -8.63 -5.65
C TYR A 675 22.79 -9.47 -4.99
N VAL A 676 22.67 -9.81 -3.70
CA VAL A 676 23.64 -10.70 -3.02
C VAL A 676 23.73 -12.06 -3.72
N GLU A 677 22.59 -12.64 -4.11
CA GLU A 677 22.55 -13.95 -4.79
C GLU A 677 23.13 -13.89 -6.21
N SER A 678 22.79 -12.86 -6.99
CA SER A 678 23.28 -12.72 -8.37
C SER A 678 24.74 -12.26 -8.49
N SER A 679 25.22 -11.42 -7.56
CA SER A 679 26.60 -10.91 -7.56
C SER A 679 27.58 -11.73 -6.72
N GLN A 680 27.08 -12.62 -5.85
CA GLN A 680 27.84 -13.32 -4.80
C GLN A 680 28.60 -12.39 -3.83
N LYS A 681 28.33 -11.08 -3.85
CA LYS A 681 28.87 -10.10 -2.88
C LYS A 681 27.93 -10.02 -1.69
N LEU A 682 28.40 -10.49 -0.53
CA LEU A 682 27.63 -10.44 0.72
C LEU A 682 27.37 -8.98 1.17
N VAL A 683 26.13 -8.71 1.55
CA VAL A 683 25.69 -7.47 2.20
C VAL A 683 25.09 -7.83 3.55
N ARG A 684 25.65 -7.30 4.63
CA ARG A 684 25.14 -7.53 5.99
C ARG A 684 23.88 -6.70 6.21
N ILE A 685 22.77 -7.36 6.57
CA ILE A 685 21.48 -6.71 6.87
C ILE A 685 21.28 -6.70 8.38
N VAL A 686 21.02 -5.52 8.95
CA VAL A 686 20.79 -5.31 10.39
C VAL A 686 19.45 -4.64 10.59
N GLY A 687 18.45 -5.41 11.01
CA GLY A 687 17.13 -4.90 11.41
C GLY A 687 17.12 -4.48 12.88
N LEU A 688 16.63 -3.27 13.15
CA LEU A 688 16.39 -2.76 14.49
C LEU A 688 14.90 -2.42 14.62
N SER A 689 14.26 -2.85 15.70
CA SER A 689 12.83 -2.59 15.89
C SER A 689 12.44 -2.52 17.37
N ALA A 690 11.27 -1.92 17.62
CA ALA A 690 10.44 -2.24 18.77
C ALA A 690 10.14 -3.76 18.87
N THR A 691 9.54 -4.20 19.98
CA THR A 691 9.16 -5.60 20.19
C THR A 691 8.06 -6.04 19.23
N LEU A 692 8.38 -6.96 18.32
CA LEU A 692 7.44 -7.46 17.30
C LEU A 692 6.75 -8.76 17.74
N PRO A 693 5.48 -9.00 17.40
CA PRO A 693 4.81 -10.29 17.59
C PRO A 693 5.42 -11.41 16.75
N ASN A 694 5.39 -11.25 15.43
CA ASN A 694 5.89 -12.22 14.46
C ASN A 694 7.35 -11.95 14.07
N TYR A 695 8.20 -11.71 15.07
CA TYR A 695 9.63 -11.45 14.89
C TYR A 695 10.36 -12.59 14.13
N LEU A 696 9.87 -13.84 14.21
CA LEU A 696 10.40 -14.99 13.47
C LEU A 696 10.17 -14.87 11.95
N ASP A 697 9.03 -14.33 11.53
CA ASP A 697 8.72 -14.12 10.11
C ASP A 697 9.58 -13.00 9.55
N VAL A 698 9.74 -11.90 10.30
CA VAL A 698 10.63 -10.79 9.95
C VAL A 698 12.10 -11.24 9.92
N ALA A 699 12.52 -12.12 10.83
CA ALA A 699 13.85 -12.73 10.81
C ALA A 699 14.05 -13.58 9.54
N THR A 700 13.05 -14.38 9.16
CA THR A 700 13.07 -15.19 7.93
C THR A 700 13.18 -14.31 6.69
N PHE A 701 12.36 -13.26 6.61
CA PHE A 701 12.39 -12.26 5.54
C PHE A 701 13.75 -11.55 5.44
N LEU A 702 14.37 -11.15 6.56
CA LEU A 702 15.70 -10.53 6.57
C LEU A 702 16.87 -11.53 6.41
N ARG A 703 16.58 -12.83 6.22
CA ARG A 703 17.57 -13.93 6.18
C ARG A 703 18.49 -13.95 7.40
N VAL A 704 17.91 -13.73 8.59
CA VAL A 704 18.59 -13.75 9.89
C VAL A 704 18.58 -15.17 10.45
N ASN A 705 19.74 -15.66 10.89
CA ASN A 705 19.83 -16.96 11.56
C ASN A 705 19.09 -16.90 12.93
N PRO A 706 18.03 -17.71 13.17
CA PRO A 706 17.24 -17.64 14.40
C PRO A 706 18.02 -18.00 15.67
N ARG A 707 19.18 -18.67 15.57
CA ARG A 707 19.99 -19.10 16.72
C ARG A 707 21.04 -18.08 17.15
N THR A 708 21.56 -17.28 16.22
CA THR A 708 22.75 -16.41 16.45
C THR A 708 22.50 -14.94 16.09
N GLY A 709 21.70 -14.69 15.05
CA GLY A 709 21.39 -13.36 14.53
C GLY A 709 20.12 -12.74 15.12
N LEU A 710 19.22 -13.55 15.66
CA LEU A 710 17.92 -13.11 16.17
C LEU A 710 17.95 -12.82 17.67
N HIS A 711 17.64 -11.59 18.06
CA HIS A 711 17.62 -11.15 19.45
C HIS A 711 16.28 -10.48 19.80
N TYR A 712 15.49 -11.13 20.65
CA TYR A 712 14.22 -10.61 21.16
C TYR A 712 14.34 -10.27 22.65
N PHE A 713 13.91 -9.06 23.02
CA PHE A 713 13.92 -8.54 24.38
C PHE A 713 12.54 -8.00 24.73
N GLY A 714 11.86 -8.55 25.73
CA GLY A 714 10.55 -8.07 26.14
C GLY A 714 10.59 -6.75 26.91
N SER A 715 9.41 -6.32 27.39
CA SER A 715 9.22 -5.07 28.15
C SER A 715 10.11 -4.94 29.40
N GLU A 716 10.48 -6.07 29.99
CA GLU A 716 11.36 -6.21 31.15
C GLU A 716 12.79 -5.69 30.91
N TYR A 717 13.25 -5.64 29.65
CA TYR A 717 14.56 -5.07 29.29
C TYR A 717 14.52 -3.55 29.05
N ARG A 718 13.35 -2.88 29.12
CA ARG A 718 13.23 -1.43 28.94
C ARG A 718 14.07 -0.70 30.01
N PRO A 719 15.04 0.18 29.65
CA PRO A 719 15.97 0.80 30.61
C PRO A 719 15.33 1.65 31.73
N ILE A 720 14.08 2.05 31.55
CA ILE A 720 13.21 2.60 32.60
C ILE A 720 11.87 1.86 32.55
N PRO A 721 11.42 1.21 33.64
CA PRO A 721 10.13 0.53 33.67
C PRO A 721 8.99 1.54 33.45
N LEU A 722 8.05 1.21 32.55
CA LEU A 722 6.94 2.08 32.19
C LEU A 722 5.64 1.58 32.83
N SER A 723 5.04 2.40 33.69
CA SER A 723 3.64 2.25 34.11
C SER A 723 2.71 2.90 33.09
N GLN A 724 1.53 2.33 32.87
CA GLN A 724 0.58 2.80 31.85
C GLN A 724 -0.83 2.97 32.42
N THR A 725 -1.51 4.05 32.05
CA THR A 725 -2.88 4.38 32.48
C THR A 725 -3.75 4.66 31.27
N PHE A 726 -4.87 3.95 31.14
CA PHE A 726 -5.82 4.10 30.05
C PHE A 726 -7.12 4.70 30.57
N LEU A 727 -7.51 5.84 30.01
CA LEU A 727 -8.68 6.62 30.41
C LEU A 727 -9.71 6.62 29.28
N GLY A 728 -10.74 5.78 29.39
CA GLY A 728 -11.84 5.68 28.44
C GLY A 728 -13.00 6.58 28.83
N VAL A 729 -13.12 7.74 28.19
CA VAL A 729 -14.19 8.72 28.47
C VAL A 729 -15.52 8.23 27.93
N THR A 730 -16.52 8.08 28.82
CA THR A 730 -17.85 7.52 28.49
C THR A 730 -18.82 8.56 27.93
N GLU A 731 -18.50 9.86 28.00
CA GLU A 731 -19.35 10.93 27.49
C GLU A 731 -19.52 10.89 25.97
N LYS A 732 -20.79 10.75 25.55
CA LYS A 732 -21.18 10.64 24.13
C LYS A 732 -21.04 11.98 23.39
N GLN A 733 -21.35 13.09 24.04
CA GLN A 733 -21.35 14.43 23.46
C GLN A 733 -19.93 14.98 23.27
N ARG A 734 -19.55 15.35 22.04
CA ARG A 734 -18.16 15.67 21.65
C ARG A 734 -17.52 16.80 22.47
N VAL A 735 -18.22 17.91 22.73
CA VAL A 735 -17.70 19.01 23.55
C VAL A 735 -17.46 18.57 24.99
N LYS A 736 -18.47 18.01 25.67
CA LYS A 736 -18.31 17.48 27.04
C LYS A 736 -17.23 16.41 27.15
N ARG A 737 -17.11 15.54 26.14
CA ARG A 737 -16.02 14.57 26.03
C ARG A 737 -14.67 15.27 25.98
N ASN A 738 -14.50 16.28 25.12
CA ASN A 738 -13.25 17.03 25.01
C ASN A 738 -12.93 17.82 26.29
N ASP A 739 -13.93 18.42 26.95
CA ASP A 739 -13.75 19.11 28.23
C ASP A 739 -13.32 18.13 29.33
N MET A 740 -13.90 16.92 29.35
CA MET A 740 -13.48 15.85 30.27
C MET A 740 -12.08 15.34 29.94
N MET A 741 -11.72 15.20 28.65
CA MET A 741 -10.35 14.85 28.23
C MET A 741 -9.34 15.94 28.64
N ASN A 742 -9.68 17.21 28.51
CA ASN A 742 -8.86 18.33 28.98
C ASN A 742 -8.69 18.26 30.51
N LYS A 743 -9.77 18.02 31.26
CA LYS A 743 -9.71 17.88 32.72
C LYS A 743 -8.84 16.69 33.15
N LEU A 744 -9.03 15.52 32.54
CA LEU A 744 -8.23 14.31 32.84
C LEU A 744 -6.74 14.51 32.51
N ALA A 745 -6.42 15.16 31.39
CA ALA A 745 -5.05 15.53 31.05
C ALA A 745 -4.45 16.51 32.08
N TYR A 746 -5.23 17.48 32.54
CA TYR A 746 -4.84 18.41 33.60
C TYR A 746 -4.61 17.70 34.95
N ASP A 747 -5.52 16.82 35.37
CA ASP A 747 -5.42 16.11 36.64
C ASP A 747 -4.15 15.22 36.68
N LYS A 748 -3.91 14.41 35.64
CA LYS A 748 -2.69 13.59 35.51
C LYS A 748 -1.41 14.43 35.31
N MET A 749 -1.49 15.61 34.67
CA MET A 749 -0.39 16.57 34.61
C MET A 749 -0.02 17.08 36.01
N VAL A 750 -1.01 17.50 36.80
CA VAL A 750 -0.79 18.00 38.18
C VAL A 750 -0.24 16.90 39.10
N GLU A 751 -0.70 15.65 38.97
CA GLU A 751 -0.13 14.50 39.69
C GLU A 751 1.37 14.32 39.44
N ALA A 752 1.83 14.53 38.20
CA ALA A 752 3.24 14.45 37.83
C ALA A 752 4.05 15.67 38.30
N LEU A 753 3.50 16.88 38.14
CA LEU A 753 4.16 18.12 38.58
C LEU A 753 4.35 18.17 40.10
N LYS A 754 3.38 17.67 40.88
CA LYS A 754 3.51 17.51 42.34
C LYS A 754 4.68 16.59 42.76
N LYS A 755 5.10 15.68 41.89
CA LYS A 755 6.27 14.80 42.08
C LYS A 755 7.58 15.43 41.55
N GLY A 756 7.56 16.69 41.13
CA GLY A 756 8.69 17.38 40.51
C GLY A 756 9.06 16.85 39.12
N LYS A 757 8.11 16.25 38.40
CA LYS A 757 8.33 15.56 37.13
C LYS A 757 7.78 16.34 35.94
N GLN A 758 8.53 16.38 34.85
CA GLN A 758 8.11 17.01 33.59
C GLN A 758 7.09 16.17 32.83
N VAL A 759 6.20 16.84 32.11
CA VAL A 759 5.08 16.24 31.39
C VAL A 759 5.11 16.62 29.91
N MET A 760 4.84 15.66 29.03
CA MET A 760 4.65 15.89 27.60
C MET A 760 3.22 15.49 27.21
N ILE A 761 2.44 16.40 26.63
CA ILE A 761 1.05 16.18 26.24
C ILE A 761 0.96 16.13 24.71
N PHE A 762 0.66 14.96 24.16
CA PHE A 762 0.47 14.73 22.73
C PHE A 762 -0.98 14.98 22.31
N VAL A 763 -1.13 15.71 21.20
CA VAL A 763 -2.40 16.03 20.55
C VAL A 763 -2.27 15.91 19.03
N HIS A 764 -3.39 15.87 18.32
CA HIS A 764 -3.42 15.49 16.90
C HIS A 764 -3.31 16.67 15.94
N ALA A 765 -3.85 17.84 16.31
CA ALA A 765 -3.83 19.02 15.46
C ALA A 765 -2.81 20.07 15.91
N ARG A 766 -2.16 20.75 14.95
CA ARG A 766 -1.20 21.84 15.22
C ARG A 766 -1.82 22.95 16.07
N LYS A 767 -3.05 23.38 15.75
CA LYS A 767 -3.80 24.37 16.54
C LYS A 767 -4.19 23.86 17.93
N GLU A 768 -4.35 22.55 18.09
CA GLU A 768 -4.74 21.97 19.38
C GLU A 768 -3.59 21.98 20.40
N THR A 769 -2.33 22.01 19.96
CA THR A 769 -1.18 22.15 20.89
C THR A 769 -1.28 23.45 21.70
N VAL A 770 -1.55 24.58 21.03
CA VAL A 770 -1.73 25.90 21.65
C VAL A 770 -2.99 25.91 22.51
N LYS A 771 -4.14 25.52 21.95
CA LYS A 771 -5.42 25.47 22.71
C LYS A 771 -5.33 24.61 23.97
N THR A 772 -4.63 23.48 23.90
CA THR A 772 -4.46 22.59 25.05
C THR A 772 -3.53 23.24 26.09
N ALA A 773 -2.42 23.83 25.67
CA ALA A 773 -1.53 24.55 26.58
C ALA A 773 -2.22 25.75 27.28
N GLU A 774 -3.01 26.52 26.54
CA GLU A 774 -3.85 27.60 27.08
C GLU A 774 -4.87 27.05 28.08
N CYS A 775 -5.61 25.99 27.72
CA CYS A 775 -6.55 25.33 28.62
C CYS A 775 -5.87 24.80 29.91
N MET A 776 -4.65 24.25 29.83
CA MET A 776 -3.90 23.82 31.02
C MET A 776 -3.56 24.99 31.94
N ALA A 777 -3.20 26.16 31.38
CA ALA A 777 -2.95 27.37 32.15
C ALA A 777 -4.22 27.95 32.79
N ASP A 778 -5.33 27.94 32.07
CA ASP A 778 -6.60 28.48 32.57
C ASP A 778 -7.17 27.59 33.68
N LEU A 779 -7.04 26.25 33.54
CA LEU A 779 -7.31 25.30 34.61
C LEU A 779 -6.35 25.47 35.79
N SER A 780 -5.07 25.75 35.58
CA SER A 780 -4.13 25.99 36.69
C SER A 780 -4.47 27.25 37.49
N GLY A 781 -4.92 28.31 36.80
CA GLY A 781 -5.45 29.52 37.45
C GLY A 781 -6.72 29.22 38.25
N LYS A 782 -7.68 28.50 37.64
CA LYS A 782 -8.95 28.13 38.27
C LYS A 782 -8.79 27.26 39.53
N TYR A 783 -7.80 26.37 39.55
CA TYR A 783 -7.53 25.47 40.68
C TYR A 783 -6.34 25.90 41.56
N CYS A 784 -5.81 27.12 41.36
CA CYS A 784 -4.69 27.68 42.13
C CYS A 784 -3.43 26.78 42.16
N THR A 785 -3.05 26.20 41.02
CA THR A 785 -1.86 25.33 40.89
C THR A 785 -0.73 25.94 40.05
N THR A 786 -0.87 27.21 39.65
CA THR A 786 0.05 27.90 38.74
C THR A 786 1.52 27.86 39.20
N ASP A 787 1.78 27.87 40.50
CA ASP A 787 3.13 27.75 41.10
C ASP A 787 3.83 26.45 40.72
N LEU A 788 3.08 25.36 40.47
CA LEU A 788 3.62 24.09 40.00
C LEU A 788 4.17 24.19 38.57
N LEU A 789 3.63 25.08 37.74
CA LEU A 789 4.06 25.29 36.34
C LEU A 789 5.19 26.30 36.22
N GLN A 790 5.13 27.39 36.99
CA GLN A 790 6.12 28.47 36.91
C GLN A 790 7.51 28.00 37.37
N ASN A 791 8.57 28.59 36.80
CA ASN A 791 9.96 28.24 37.11
C ASN A 791 10.88 29.47 37.13
N PHE A 792 10.39 30.58 37.70
CA PHE A 792 11.09 31.87 37.74
C PHE A 792 12.40 31.83 38.54
N GLU A 793 12.50 30.93 39.51
CA GLU A 793 13.67 30.74 40.39
C GLU A 793 14.84 30.02 39.69
N HIS A 794 14.62 29.45 38.51
CA HIS A 794 15.66 28.74 37.77
C HIS A 794 16.76 29.71 37.31
N GLU A 795 18.02 29.43 37.64
CA GLU A 795 19.19 30.31 37.39
C GLU A 795 19.24 30.91 35.98
N LYS A 796 18.93 30.10 34.96
CA LYS A 796 18.96 30.50 33.54
C LYS A 796 17.69 31.19 33.04
N TYR A 797 16.64 31.34 33.86
CA TYR A 797 15.32 31.84 33.44
C TYR A 797 15.42 33.22 32.78
N THR A 798 16.07 34.17 33.44
CA THR A 798 16.23 35.55 32.95
C THR A 798 17.02 35.65 31.64
N LEU A 799 17.97 34.73 31.41
CA LEU A 799 18.74 34.67 30.17
C LEU A 799 17.88 34.11 29.02
N TRP A 800 17.16 33.02 29.28
CA TRP A 800 16.27 32.41 28.31
C TRP A 800 15.06 33.28 27.98
N LYS A 801 14.49 33.99 28.96
CA LYS A 801 13.39 34.95 28.75
C LYS A 801 13.76 35.99 27.70
N LYS A 802 14.98 36.57 27.78
CA LYS A 802 15.53 37.50 26.77
C LYS A 802 15.73 36.89 25.38
N GLN A 803 15.81 35.57 25.24
CA GLN A 803 15.84 34.89 23.94
C GLN A 803 14.44 34.60 23.42
N VAL A 804 13.55 34.10 24.29
CA VAL A 804 12.13 33.86 23.98
C VAL A 804 11.43 35.13 23.52
N ASP A 805 11.70 36.27 24.17
CA ASP A 805 11.14 37.58 23.80
C ASP A 805 11.59 38.08 22.41
N LYS A 806 12.58 37.44 21.78
CA LYS A 806 12.98 37.69 20.38
C LYS A 806 12.27 36.79 19.37
N SER A 807 11.54 35.76 19.82
CA SER A 807 10.74 34.90 18.94
C SER A 807 9.65 35.73 18.26
N ARG A 808 9.31 35.39 17.01
CA ARG A 808 8.22 36.04 16.27
C ARG A 808 6.84 35.50 16.67
N ALA A 809 6.77 34.31 17.27
CA ALA A 809 5.54 33.69 17.72
C ALA A 809 5.14 34.23 19.10
N LYS A 810 4.03 34.95 19.18
CA LYS A 810 3.53 35.53 20.45
C LYS A 810 3.08 34.43 21.42
N GLU A 811 2.58 33.33 20.88
CA GLU A 811 2.12 32.13 21.58
C GLU A 811 3.26 31.53 22.41
N VAL A 812 4.47 31.43 21.82
CA VAL A 812 5.67 30.93 22.50
C VAL A 812 6.06 31.84 23.67
N GLN A 813 6.02 33.17 23.46
CA GLN A 813 6.34 34.15 24.51
C GLN A 813 5.37 34.08 25.70
N GLN A 814 4.07 33.96 25.42
CA GLN A 814 3.01 33.92 26.42
C GLN A 814 3.00 32.60 27.20
N LEU A 815 3.16 31.46 26.52
CA LEU A 815 3.17 30.15 27.17
C LEU A 815 4.43 29.95 28.02
N PHE A 816 5.60 30.42 27.57
CA PHE A 816 6.83 30.35 28.37
C PHE A 816 6.72 31.11 29.70
N ALA A 817 6.05 32.26 29.71
CA ALA A 817 5.77 33.00 30.95
C ALA A 817 4.86 32.23 31.93
N LYS A 818 4.04 31.30 31.41
CA LYS A 818 3.18 30.38 32.16
C LYS A 818 3.85 29.03 32.46
N GLY A 819 5.13 28.82 32.13
CA GLY A 819 5.86 27.55 32.33
C GLY A 819 5.53 26.43 31.34
N LEU A 820 4.81 26.77 30.26
CA LEU A 820 4.31 25.87 29.22
C LEU A 820 5.06 26.06 27.90
N GLY A 821 5.14 25.00 27.10
CA GLY A 821 5.70 25.03 25.74
C GLY A 821 4.79 24.38 24.72
N VAL A 822 4.99 24.72 23.45
CA VAL A 822 4.35 24.08 22.30
C VAL A 822 5.37 23.58 21.28
N HIS A 823 5.08 22.46 20.62
CA HIS A 823 5.93 21.91 19.55
C HIS A 823 5.12 21.24 18.44
N HIS A 824 5.19 21.80 17.22
CA HIS A 824 4.61 21.18 16.03
C HIS A 824 5.35 21.58 14.76
N ALA A 825 5.27 20.74 13.71
CA ALA A 825 5.97 20.95 12.43
C ALA A 825 5.71 22.33 11.77
N GLY A 826 4.55 22.95 12.03
CA GLY A 826 4.23 24.31 11.56
C GLY A 826 4.94 25.47 12.26
N MET A 827 5.72 25.25 13.32
CA MET A 827 6.52 26.28 13.97
C MET A 827 7.84 26.53 13.21
N LEU A 828 8.35 27.76 13.31
CA LEU A 828 9.69 28.12 12.82
C LEU A 828 10.73 27.17 13.43
N ARG A 829 11.73 26.77 12.63
CA ARG A 829 12.78 25.84 13.09
C ARG A 829 13.53 26.37 14.32
N SER A 830 13.79 27.68 14.35
CA SER A 830 14.42 28.37 15.50
C SER A 830 13.61 28.23 16.77
N ASP A 831 12.28 28.39 16.70
CA ASP A 831 11.40 28.33 17.86
C ASP A 831 11.23 26.89 18.36
N ARG A 832 11.22 25.89 17.44
CA ARG A 832 11.23 24.46 17.81
C ARG A 832 12.47 24.08 18.59
N THR A 833 13.65 24.38 18.04
CA THR A 833 14.93 24.08 18.70
C THR A 833 15.11 24.86 20.00
N MET A 834 14.55 26.07 20.11
CA MET A 834 14.49 26.80 21.37
C MET A 834 13.59 26.08 22.39
N THR A 835 12.36 25.70 22.05
CA THR A 835 11.46 24.98 22.95
C THR A 835 12.03 23.62 23.38
N GLU A 836 12.69 22.89 22.48
CA GLU A 836 13.40 21.64 22.77
C GLU A 836 14.46 21.86 23.88
N GLN A 837 15.33 22.86 23.72
CA GLN A 837 16.37 23.21 24.70
C GLN A 837 15.80 23.72 26.03
N LEU A 838 14.70 24.49 25.99
CA LEU A 838 14.01 24.98 27.18
C LEU A 838 13.36 23.84 27.99
N PHE A 839 12.85 22.81 27.32
CA PHE A 839 12.30 21.63 27.98
C PHE A 839 13.42 20.71 28.49
N GLU A 840 14.46 20.46 27.70
CA GLU A 840 15.62 19.65 28.13
C GLU A 840 16.31 20.22 29.39
N GLN A 841 16.44 21.55 29.47
CA GLN A 841 17.01 22.25 30.63
C GLN A 841 16.02 22.45 31.79
N GLY A 842 14.77 21.95 31.69
CA GLY A 842 13.78 22.02 32.76
C GLY A 842 13.11 23.40 32.97
N LEU A 843 13.38 24.40 32.13
CA LEU A 843 12.72 25.71 32.22
C LEU A 843 11.23 25.63 31.87
N ILE A 844 10.87 24.73 30.96
CA ILE A 844 9.48 24.36 30.67
C ILE A 844 9.18 23.03 31.36
N LYS A 845 8.11 23.01 32.18
CA LYS A 845 7.69 21.81 32.91
C LYS A 845 6.69 20.96 32.12
N VAL A 846 5.91 21.59 31.23
CA VAL A 846 4.86 20.95 30.44
C VAL A 846 4.98 21.34 28.96
N LEU A 847 5.11 20.35 28.07
CA LEU A 847 5.23 20.55 26.63
C LEU A 847 4.04 19.93 25.88
N CYS A 848 3.23 20.76 25.21
CA CYS A 848 2.13 20.31 24.35
C CYS A 848 2.62 20.13 22.90
N CYS A 849 2.55 18.93 22.35
CA CYS A 849 3.17 18.62 21.07
C CYS A 849 2.32 17.72 20.16
N THR A 850 2.70 17.64 18.88
CA THR A 850 2.11 16.68 17.93
C THR A 850 2.92 15.40 17.83
N ALA A 851 2.31 14.28 17.40
CA ALA A 851 2.96 12.98 17.25
C ALA A 851 4.30 13.02 16.47
N THR A 852 4.48 14.00 15.57
CA THR A 852 5.75 14.27 14.86
C THR A 852 6.97 14.43 15.77
N LEU A 853 6.82 14.87 17.03
CA LEU A 853 7.93 14.93 17.99
C LEU A 853 8.40 13.53 18.40
N ALA A 854 7.47 12.60 18.66
CA ALA A 854 7.79 11.24 19.09
C ALA A 854 8.64 10.50 18.06
N TRP A 855 8.40 10.72 16.77
CA TRP A 855 9.20 10.15 15.68
C TRP A 855 10.47 10.95 15.34
N GLY A 856 10.49 12.25 15.61
CA GLY A 856 11.47 13.15 15.04
C GLY A 856 12.71 13.44 15.89
N ILE A 857 12.58 13.50 17.22
CA ILE A 857 13.63 14.01 18.12
C ILE A 857 13.68 13.20 19.41
N ASN A 858 14.87 12.85 19.87
CA ASN A 858 15.08 12.17 21.14
C ASN A 858 14.98 13.08 22.38
N LEU A 859 13.79 13.63 22.61
CA LEU A 859 13.43 14.42 23.78
C LEU A 859 12.52 13.62 24.73
N PRO A 860 13.05 12.99 25.80
CA PRO A 860 12.24 12.24 26.77
C PRO A 860 11.60 13.13 27.85
N ALA A 861 10.49 12.67 28.43
CA ALA A 861 9.83 13.25 29.59
C ALA A 861 9.54 12.15 30.62
N HIS A 862 9.38 12.47 31.91
CA HIS A 862 9.00 11.44 32.89
C HIS A 862 7.59 10.91 32.62
N THR A 863 6.63 11.84 32.44
CA THR A 863 5.23 11.53 32.17
C THR A 863 4.87 11.94 30.74
N VAL A 864 4.20 11.05 30.01
CA VAL A 864 3.65 11.31 28.68
C VAL A 864 2.14 11.09 28.70
N ILE A 865 1.37 12.01 28.13
CA ILE A 865 -0.09 11.97 28.06
C ILE A 865 -0.51 12.09 26.60
N ILE A 866 -1.23 11.12 26.05
CA ILE A 866 -1.89 11.22 24.75
C ILE A 866 -3.33 11.67 25.00
N LYS A 867 -3.71 12.87 24.52
CA LYS A 867 -5.03 13.46 24.72
C LYS A 867 -5.90 13.27 23.47
N GLY A 868 -6.83 12.31 23.54
CA GLY A 868 -7.67 11.90 22.41
C GLY A 868 -6.93 10.94 21.48
N THR A 869 -7.68 10.27 20.59
CA THR A 869 -7.13 9.30 19.62
C THR A 869 -7.70 9.43 18.21
N GLU A 870 -8.67 10.32 17.99
CA GLU A 870 -9.37 10.46 16.71
C GLU A 870 -8.56 11.39 15.77
N LEU A 871 -7.85 10.81 14.79
CA LEU A 871 -7.18 11.49 13.68
C LEU A 871 -8.17 11.75 12.53
N TYR A 872 -7.96 12.79 11.72
CA TYR A 872 -8.67 12.97 10.46
C TYR A 872 -7.82 12.46 9.29
N ASP A 873 -8.36 11.51 8.54
CA ASP A 873 -7.77 10.91 7.34
C ASP A 873 -8.40 11.56 6.09
N PRO A 874 -7.65 12.36 5.32
CA PRO A 874 -8.17 13.00 4.11
C PRO A 874 -8.47 12.03 2.98
N GLU A 875 -7.77 10.90 2.88
CA GLU A 875 -7.94 9.92 1.81
C GLU A 875 -9.20 9.08 2.02
N ARG A 876 -9.45 8.65 3.27
CA ARG A 876 -10.72 8.02 3.67
C ARG A 876 -11.86 9.03 3.88
N GLY A 877 -11.55 10.32 3.96
CA GLY A 877 -12.52 11.41 4.16
C GLY A 877 -13.19 11.42 5.55
N GLY A 878 -12.60 10.77 6.55
CA GLY A 878 -13.24 10.45 7.83
C GLY A 878 -12.29 10.52 9.03
N PHE A 879 -12.81 10.23 10.22
CA PHE A 879 -11.97 10.09 11.42
C PHE A 879 -11.55 8.62 11.62
N VAL A 880 -10.27 8.40 11.88
CA VAL A 880 -9.64 7.10 12.12
C VAL A 880 -8.97 7.15 13.51
N ASP A 881 -8.93 6.02 14.22
CA ASP A 881 -8.21 5.91 15.48
C ASP A 881 -6.68 5.87 15.24
N LEU A 882 -5.92 6.48 16.15
CA LEU A 882 -4.45 6.51 16.12
C LEU A 882 -3.85 5.08 16.07
N SER A 883 -2.80 4.88 15.27
CA SER A 883 -2.17 3.56 15.19
C SER A 883 -1.54 3.14 16.53
N ILE A 884 -1.56 1.84 16.83
CA ILE A 884 -0.88 1.31 18.02
C ILE A 884 0.63 1.58 17.99
N LEU A 885 1.24 1.67 16.80
CA LEU A 885 2.65 1.99 16.62
C LEU A 885 2.96 3.43 17.06
N ASP A 886 2.12 4.40 16.68
CA ASP A 886 2.23 5.79 17.15
C ASP A 886 2.09 5.87 18.67
N VAL A 887 1.10 5.18 19.25
CA VAL A 887 0.92 5.11 20.72
C VAL A 887 2.18 4.58 21.39
N LEU A 888 2.73 3.47 20.89
CA LEU A 888 3.94 2.85 21.44
C LEU A 888 5.19 3.73 21.29
N GLN A 889 5.34 4.46 20.18
CA GLN A 889 6.46 5.39 19.98
C GLN A 889 6.35 6.63 20.87
N ILE A 890 5.13 7.18 21.04
CA ILE A 890 4.86 8.25 22.00
C ILE A 890 5.14 7.77 23.44
N PHE A 891 4.66 6.59 23.81
CA PHE A 891 4.96 5.95 25.10
C PHE A 891 6.46 5.63 25.26
N GLY A 892 7.20 5.47 24.16
CA GLY A 892 8.66 5.38 24.13
C GLY A 892 9.38 6.62 24.64
N ARG A 893 8.72 7.79 24.67
CA ARG A 893 9.26 9.04 25.24
C ARG A 893 9.11 9.16 26.77
N ALA A 894 8.41 8.23 27.41
CA ALA A 894 8.18 8.22 28.86
C ALA A 894 9.34 7.58 29.65
N GLY A 895 9.81 8.29 30.68
CA GLY A 895 11.01 8.01 31.48
C GLY A 895 12.27 8.60 30.86
N ARG A 896 12.99 9.48 31.58
CA ARG A 896 14.28 10.05 31.12
C ARG A 896 15.46 9.22 31.64
N PRO A 897 16.26 8.56 30.76
CA PRO A 897 17.45 7.80 31.17
C PRO A 897 18.36 8.62 32.08
N GLN A 898 18.93 7.97 33.11
CA GLN A 898 19.78 8.59 34.15
C GLN A 898 19.07 9.53 35.15
N PHE A 899 17.89 10.08 34.84
CA PHE A 899 17.17 11.02 35.72
C PHE A 899 15.95 10.43 36.45
N ASP A 900 15.29 9.43 35.85
CA ASP A 900 14.06 8.84 36.37
C ASP A 900 14.22 7.33 36.64
N THR A 901 13.63 6.86 37.75
CA THR A 901 13.61 5.45 38.15
C THR A 901 12.46 4.66 37.50
N SER A 902 11.39 5.34 37.13
CA SER A 902 10.24 4.82 36.38
C SER A 902 9.71 5.89 35.42
N GLY A 903 8.94 5.46 34.42
CA GLY A 903 8.17 6.32 33.54
C GLY A 903 6.68 6.12 33.73
N HIS A 904 5.88 7.11 33.31
CA HIS A 904 4.42 7.02 33.32
C HIS A 904 3.85 7.44 31.97
N ALA A 905 3.00 6.61 31.37
CA ALA A 905 2.31 6.91 30.12
C ALA A 905 0.80 6.86 30.32
N VAL A 906 0.09 7.86 29.80
CA VAL A 906 -1.36 7.97 29.90
C VAL A 906 -1.95 8.04 28.50
N LEU A 907 -2.94 7.20 28.19
CA LEU A 907 -3.75 7.31 26.97
C LEU A 907 -5.17 7.72 27.34
N ILE A 908 -5.64 8.87 26.83
CA ILE A 908 -7.00 9.34 27.00
C ILE A 908 -7.74 9.15 25.67
N THR A 909 -8.78 8.32 25.68
CA THR A 909 -9.49 7.85 24.48
C THR A 909 -11.01 7.87 24.71
N PRO A 910 -11.85 7.94 23.66
CA PRO A 910 -13.27 7.61 23.80
C PRO A 910 -13.42 6.16 24.30
N HIS A 911 -14.41 5.89 25.16
CA HIS A 911 -14.62 4.56 25.76
C HIS A 911 -14.81 3.45 24.71
N LYS A 912 -15.44 3.76 23.57
CA LYS A 912 -15.58 2.85 22.40
C LYS A 912 -14.26 2.23 21.93
N SER A 913 -13.14 2.96 22.05
CA SER A 913 -11.83 2.54 21.54
C SER A 913 -10.92 2.01 22.67
N LEU A 914 -11.31 2.17 23.94
CA LEU A 914 -10.53 1.71 25.11
C LEU A 914 -10.23 0.20 25.04
N SER A 915 -11.26 -0.61 24.77
CA SER A 915 -11.12 -2.06 24.62
C SER A 915 -10.23 -2.45 23.44
N SER A 916 -10.26 -1.68 22.36
CA SER A 916 -9.40 -1.88 21.18
C SER A 916 -7.93 -1.63 21.52
N TYR A 917 -7.58 -0.49 22.13
CA TYR A 917 -6.19 -0.21 22.54
C TYR A 917 -5.66 -1.19 23.58
N LEU A 918 -6.46 -1.53 24.61
CA LEU A 918 -6.08 -2.56 25.59
C LEU A 918 -5.87 -3.93 24.90
N GLY A 919 -6.75 -4.27 23.95
CA GLY A 919 -6.63 -5.48 23.12
C GLY A 919 -5.37 -5.49 22.26
N MET A 920 -5.02 -4.39 21.59
CA MET A 920 -3.81 -4.28 20.75
C MET A 920 -2.51 -4.31 21.56
N LEU A 921 -2.56 -4.03 22.87
CA LEU A 921 -1.42 -4.13 23.77
C LEU A 921 -1.22 -5.56 24.33
N THR A 922 -2.29 -6.33 24.51
CA THR A 922 -2.22 -7.73 24.99
C THR A 922 -2.11 -8.73 23.84
N ASN A 923 -2.94 -8.55 22.83
CA ASN A 923 -2.88 -9.24 21.55
C ASN A 923 -2.00 -8.42 20.62
N GLN A 924 -0.71 -8.74 20.62
CA GLN A 924 0.22 -8.21 19.63
C GLN A 924 -0.18 -8.72 18.24
N ALA A 925 -0.99 -7.96 17.51
CA ALA A 925 -1.45 -8.32 16.17
C ALA A 925 -0.24 -8.49 15.24
N PRO A 926 -0.17 -9.56 14.43
CA PRO A 926 0.97 -9.81 13.55
C PRO A 926 1.18 -8.65 12.57
N ILE A 927 2.44 -8.36 12.25
CA ILE A 927 2.79 -7.45 11.17
C ILE A 927 2.47 -8.15 9.86
N GLU A 928 1.56 -7.58 9.09
CA GLU A 928 1.22 -8.01 7.73
C GLU A 928 1.90 -7.14 6.67
N SER A 929 1.94 -7.63 5.43
CA SER A 929 2.54 -6.92 4.30
C SER A 929 1.53 -6.00 3.61
N ALA A 930 1.94 -4.75 3.39
CA ALA A 930 1.20 -3.79 2.56
C ALA A 930 1.50 -3.91 1.05
N LEU A 931 2.45 -4.76 0.65
CA LEU A 931 3.04 -4.76 -0.71
C LEU A 931 2.02 -5.03 -1.84
N ILE A 932 0.96 -5.81 -1.60
CA ILE A 932 -0.08 -6.07 -2.61
C ILE A 932 -0.65 -4.76 -3.19
N LYS A 933 -0.88 -3.75 -2.35
CA LYS A 933 -1.46 -2.46 -2.79
C LYS A 933 -0.60 -1.71 -3.80
N ALA A 934 0.72 -1.87 -3.70
CA ALA A 934 1.72 -1.15 -4.49
C ALA A 934 2.49 -2.08 -5.45
N LEU A 935 2.01 -3.32 -5.64
CA LEU A 935 2.73 -4.37 -6.36
C LEU A 935 3.05 -3.97 -7.80
N ALA A 936 2.11 -3.34 -8.52
CA ALA A 936 2.33 -2.86 -9.88
C ALA A 936 3.44 -1.79 -9.95
N ASP A 937 3.40 -0.78 -9.08
CA ASP A 937 4.39 0.31 -9.06
C ASP A 937 5.80 -0.19 -8.72
N HIS A 938 5.90 -1.16 -7.82
CA HIS A 938 7.16 -1.80 -7.44
C HIS A 938 7.67 -2.79 -8.50
N LEU A 939 6.78 -3.56 -9.14
CA LEU A 939 7.12 -4.44 -10.26
C LEU A 939 7.66 -3.63 -11.45
N ASN A 940 7.02 -2.51 -11.80
CA ASN A 940 7.51 -1.58 -12.81
C ASN A 940 8.92 -1.07 -12.48
N ALA A 941 9.23 -0.82 -11.21
CA ALA A 941 10.56 -0.39 -10.81
C ALA A 941 11.65 -1.45 -11.08
N GLU A 942 11.36 -2.74 -10.83
CA GLU A 942 12.27 -3.84 -11.14
C GLU A 942 12.40 -4.11 -12.65
N ILE A 943 11.30 -3.96 -13.42
CA ILE A 943 11.34 -4.02 -14.89
C ILE A 943 12.20 -2.87 -15.45
N VAL A 944 12.07 -1.66 -14.91
CA VAL A 944 12.89 -0.49 -15.30
C VAL A 944 14.37 -0.68 -14.95
N ASN A 945 14.67 -1.33 -13.83
CA ASN A 945 16.04 -1.69 -13.43
C ASN A 945 16.66 -2.80 -14.31
N GLY A 946 15.85 -3.54 -15.08
CA GLY A 946 16.30 -4.73 -15.82
C GLY A 946 16.57 -5.95 -14.94
N THR A 947 16.22 -5.91 -13.65
CA THR A 947 16.29 -7.07 -12.74
C THR A 947 15.19 -8.08 -13.07
N VAL A 948 14.09 -7.64 -13.67
CA VAL A 948 12.95 -8.47 -14.05
C VAL A 948 12.64 -8.27 -15.54
N ASN A 949 12.79 -9.33 -16.33
CA ASN A 949 12.52 -9.32 -17.78
C ASN A 949 11.35 -10.23 -18.19
N ASN A 950 10.85 -11.05 -17.27
CA ASN A 950 9.72 -11.95 -17.50
C ASN A 950 8.95 -12.29 -16.20
N ILE A 951 7.76 -12.86 -16.37
CA ILE A 951 6.86 -13.25 -15.27
C ILE A 951 7.51 -14.25 -14.28
N LYS A 952 8.41 -15.13 -14.73
CA LYS A 952 9.10 -16.08 -13.84
C LYS A 952 10.13 -15.39 -12.94
N GLU A 953 10.93 -14.48 -13.49
CA GLU A 953 11.86 -13.64 -12.73
C GLU A 953 11.13 -12.74 -11.73
N ALA A 954 9.96 -12.20 -12.09
CA ALA A 954 9.12 -11.45 -11.19
C ALA A 954 8.53 -12.31 -10.06
N ALA A 955 8.09 -13.54 -10.35
CA ALA A 955 7.63 -14.47 -9.33
C ALA A 955 8.77 -14.95 -8.42
N SER A 956 10.00 -15.05 -8.93
CA SER A 956 11.22 -15.25 -8.13
C SER A 956 11.51 -14.03 -7.25
N TRP A 957 11.45 -12.81 -7.78
CA TRP A 957 11.59 -11.57 -7.00
C TRP A 957 10.59 -11.49 -5.83
N LEU A 958 9.34 -11.87 -6.04
CA LEU A 958 8.35 -11.96 -4.96
C LEU A 958 8.77 -12.91 -3.83
N SER A 959 9.56 -13.96 -4.10
CA SER A 959 10.00 -14.90 -3.05
C SER A 959 10.97 -14.30 -2.01
N TYR A 960 11.55 -13.12 -2.27
CA TYR A 960 12.39 -12.38 -1.32
C TYR A 960 11.62 -11.34 -0.49
N THR A 961 10.31 -11.18 -0.73
CA THR A 961 9.46 -10.18 -0.05
C THR A 961 8.93 -10.68 1.29
N PHE A 962 8.53 -9.76 2.17
CA PHE A 962 7.85 -10.13 3.41
C PHE A 962 6.43 -10.64 3.11
N LEU A 963 5.78 -10.10 2.06
CA LEU A 963 4.54 -10.63 1.49
C LEU A 963 4.59 -12.14 1.28
N PHE A 964 5.63 -12.69 0.64
CA PHE A 964 5.74 -14.13 0.44
C PHE A 964 5.78 -14.91 1.76
N VAL A 965 6.61 -14.47 2.72
CA VAL A 965 6.68 -15.10 4.05
C VAL A 965 5.31 -15.08 4.74
N ARG A 966 4.58 -13.95 4.66
CA ARG A 966 3.26 -13.82 5.28
C ARG A 966 2.17 -14.63 4.56
N MET A 967 2.17 -14.70 3.23
CA MET A 967 1.25 -15.57 2.47
C MET A 967 1.41 -17.05 2.84
N CYS A 968 2.64 -17.53 3.09
CA CYS A 968 2.87 -18.90 3.57
C CYS A 968 2.48 -19.12 5.04
N LYS A 969 2.43 -18.07 5.87
CA LYS A 969 2.20 -18.16 7.32
C LYS A 969 0.77 -17.88 7.74
N ASN A 970 0.07 -16.99 7.05
CA ASN A 970 -1.36 -16.74 7.21
C ASN A 970 -2.02 -16.58 5.83
N PRO A 971 -2.25 -17.68 5.09
CA PRO A 971 -2.77 -17.63 3.73
C PRO A 971 -4.16 -16.98 3.63
N LEU A 972 -5.02 -17.16 4.64
CA LEU A 972 -6.39 -16.65 4.63
C LEU A 972 -6.47 -15.12 4.52
N VAL A 973 -5.60 -14.39 5.23
CA VAL A 973 -5.52 -12.92 5.16
C VAL A 973 -5.24 -12.43 3.74
N TYR A 974 -4.47 -13.19 2.96
CA TYR A 974 -4.14 -12.87 1.56
C TYR A 974 -5.10 -13.52 0.54
N GLY A 975 -6.25 -14.03 0.99
CA GLY A 975 -7.24 -14.66 0.12
C GLY A 975 -6.73 -15.96 -0.53
N ILE A 976 -5.97 -16.76 0.22
CA ILE A 976 -5.46 -18.07 -0.19
C ILE A 976 -6.08 -19.12 0.73
N GLU A 977 -6.71 -20.14 0.16
CA GLU A 977 -7.29 -21.26 0.90
C GLU A 977 -6.19 -22.23 1.35
N TYR A 978 -6.36 -22.90 2.49
CA TYR A 978 -5.37 -23.85 2.99
C TYR A 978 -5.10 -25.02 2.03
N ASP A 979 -6.10 -25.45 1.27
CA ASP A 979 -5.96 -26.48 0.23
C ASP A 979 -5.04 -26.04 -0.92
N THR A 980 -5.02 -24.73 -1.22
CA THR A 980 -4.07 -24.13 -2.18
C THR A 980 -2.64 -24.17 -1.62
N LEU A 981 -2.45 -23.91 -0.32
CA LEU A 981 -1.13 -24.00 0.30
C LEU A 981 -0.64 -25.46 0.44
N TYR A 982 -1.54 -26.43 0.60
CA TYR A 982 -1.18 -27.85 0.61
C TYR A 982 -0.74 -28.36 -0.77
N SER A 983 -1.40 -27.91 -1.84
CA SER A 983 -1.08 -28.28 -3.22
C SER A 983 0.06 -27.47 -3.84
N ASP A 984 0.28 -26.23 -3.38
CA ASP A 984 1.40 -25.35 -3.78
C ASP A 984 2.12 -24.79 -2.52
N PRO A 985 2.96 -25.59 -1.84
CA PRO A 985 3.61 -25.17 -0.60
C PRO A 985 4.57 -23.99 -0.74
N GLN A 986 5.10 -23.76 -1.95
CA GLN A 986 5.92 -22.60 -2.27
C GLN A 986 5.14 -21.43 -2.87
N LEU A 987 3.82 -21.54 -3.03
CA LEU A 987 2.95 -20.53 -3.66
C LEU A 987 3.46 -20.06 -5.04
N GLU A 988 4.10 -20.94 -5.82
CA GLU A 988 4.62 -20.59 -7.14
C GLU A 988 3.51 -20.16 -8.10
N HIS A 989 2.42 -20.93 -8.18
CA HIS A 989 1.28 -20.61 -9.04
C HIS A 989 0.62 -19.31 -8.59
N LYS A 990 0.48 -19.08 -7.28
CA LYS A 990 -0.09 -17.85 -6.73
C LYS A 990 0.80 -16.63 -6.99
N ARG A 991 2.13 -16.74 -6.84
CA ARG A 991 3.08 -15.66 -7.21
C ARG A 991 3.03 -15.36 -8.70
N LEU A 992 3.01 -16.39 -9.56
CA LEU A 992 2.87 -16.23 -11.01
C LEU A 992 1.54 -15.56 -11.39
N GLN A 993 0.45 -15.84 -10.67
CA GLN A 993 -0.83 -15.14 -10.86
C GLN A 993 -0.72 -13.66 -10.50
N LEU A 994 -0.34 -13.34 -9.25
CA LEU A 994 -0.23 -11.95 -8.77
C LEU A 994 0.65 -11.07 -9.66
N VAL A 995 1.73 -11.64 -10.19
CA VAL A 995 2.63 -10.96 -11.14
C VAL A 995 1.98 -10.73 -12.50
N ARG A 996 1.21 -11.69 -13.04
CA ARG A 996 0.48 -11.49 -14.31
C ARG A 996 -0.59 -10.42 -14.16
N ASP A 997 -1.35 -10.46 -13.07
CA ASP A 997 -2.39 -9.48 -12.78
C ASP A 997 -1.77 -8.06 -12.68
N ALA A 998 -0.64 -7.91 -11.99
CA ALA A 998 0.11 -6.66 -11.92
C ALA A 998 0.72 -6.24 -13.28
N ALA A 999 1.21 -7.18 -14.09
CA ALA A 999 1.74 -6.89 -15.43
C ALA A 999 0.65 -6.44 -16.41
N ASP A 1000 -0.56 -7.01 -16.33
CA ASP A 1000 -1.72 -6.57 -17.11
C ASP A 1000 -2.12 -5.12 -16.77
N VAL A 1001 -2.11 -4.75 -15.49
CA VAL A 1001 -2.31 -3.34 -15.07
C VAL A 1001 -1.24 -2.42 -15.65
N LEU A 1002 0.04 -2.83 -15.63
CA LEU A 1002 1.14 -2.03 -16.20
C LEU A 1002 1.10 -1.90 -17.73
N ASP A 1003 0.62 -2.93 -18.44
CA ASP A 1003 0.45 -2.90 -19.90
C ASP A 1003 -0.73 -2.01 -20.31
N SER A 1004 -1.85 -2.07 -19.58
CA SER A 1004 -3.00 -1.16 -19.79
C SER A 1004 -2.64 0.31 -19.55
N CYS A 1005 -1.80 0.60 -18.55
CA CYS A 1005 -1.25 1.95 -18.30
C CYS A 1005 -0.11 2.35 -19.28
N MET A 1006 0.23 1.51 -20.27
CA MET A 1006 1.37 1.66 -21.19
C MET A 1006 2.75 1.87 -20.51
N MET A 1007 2.91 1.43 -19.27
CA MET A 1007 4.15 1.51 -18.50
C MET A 1007 5.11 0.35 -18.80
N CYS A 1008 4.55 -0.81 -19.13
CA CYS A 1008 5.26 -1.98 -19.65
C CYS A 1008 4.67 -2.36 -21.02
N ARG A 1009 5.38 -3.20 -21.77
CA ARG A 1009 4.80 -4.08 -22.80
C ARG A 1009 4.82 -5.51 -22.26
N PHE A 1010 3.69 -6.17 -22.21
CA PHE A 1010 3.55 -7.52 -21.68
C PHE A 1010 3.09 -8.51 -22.77
N ASP A 1011 3.99 -9.40 -23.21
CA ASP A 1011 3.59 -10.52 -24.07
C ASP A 1011 3.04 -11.66 -23.22
N LYS A 1012 1.71 -11.78 -23.19
CA LYS A 1012 0.98 -12.82 -22.44
C LYS A 1012 1.34 -14.26 -22.85
N ARG A 1013 1.86 -14.47 -24.07
CA ARG A 1013 2.21 -15.81 -24.58
C ARG A 1013 3.61 -16.24 -24.14
N SER A 1014 4.61 -15.37 -24.27
CA SER A 1014 5.98 -15.69 -23.82
C SER A 1014 6.20 -15.44 -22.33
N GLY A 1015 5.40 -14.57 -21.72
CA GLY A 1015 5.63 -14.08 -20.36
C GLY A 1015 6.70 -12.98 -20.28
N ASN A 1016 7.12 -12.40 -21.40
CA ASN A 1016 8.16 -11.37 -21.42
C ASN A 1016 7.61 -9.97 -21.10
N LEU A 1017 8.43 -9.18 -20.43
CA LEU A 1017 8.14 -7.83 -19.96
C LEU A 1017 9.19 -6.87 -20.56
N ALA A 1018 8.75 -5.84 -21.27
CA ALA A 1018 9.64 -4.83 -21.85
C ALA A 1018 9.27 -3.42 -21.38
N VAL A 1019 10.27 -2.69 -20.88
CA VAL A 1019 10.14 -1.35 -20.30
C VAL A 1019 9.77 -0.27 -21.33
N THR A 1020 8.79 0.59 -21.02
CA THR A 1020 8.47 1.78 -21.81
C THR A 1020 9.08 3.06 -21.21
N ASN A 1021 9.06 4.16 -21.96
CA ASN A 1021 9.49 5.46 -21.43
C ASN A 1021 8.58 5.98 -20.31
N LEU A 1022 7.27 5.66 -20.36
CA LEU A 1022 6.33 5.98 -19.28
C LEU A 1022 6.66 5.19 -18.01
N GLY A 1023 6.97 3.89 -18.12
CA GLY A 1023 7.44 3.07 -17.01
C GLY A 1023 8.70 3.63 -16.35
N ARG A 1024 9.68 4.06 -17.16
CA ARG A 1024 10.90 4.74 -16.68
C ARG A 1024 10.59 6.03 -15.94
N ILE A 1025 9.74 6.90 -16.49
CA ILE A 1025 9.33 8.16 -15.83
C ILE A 1025 8.67 7.85 -14.50
N ALA A 1026 7.70 6.94 -14.47
CA ALA A 1026 6.99 6.54 -13.26
C ALA A 1026 7.92 6.01 -12.17
N SER A 1027 8.83 5.09 -12.52
CA SER A 1027 9.82 4.54 -11.60
C SER A 1027 10.80 5.61 -11.07
N HIS A 1028 11.31 6.47 -11.96
CA HIS A 1028 12.29 7.50 -11.63
C HIS A 1028 11.75 8.68 -10.80
N TYR A 1029 10.45 8.95 -10.89
CA TYR A 1029 9.78 10.05 -10.18
C TYR A 1029 8.77 9.56 -9.13
N TYR A 1030 8.66 8.25 -8.91
CA TYR A 1030 7.82 7.63 -7.88
C TYR A 1030 6.32 7.91 -8.07
N ILE A 1031 5.87 7.93 -9.33
CA ILE A 1031 4.49 8.20 -9.74
C ILE A 1031 3.72 6.87 -9.80
N LYS A 1032 2.52 6.82 -9.20
CA LYS A 1032 1.63 5.64 -9.23
C LYS A 1032 1.08 5.39 -10.63
N HIS A 1033 0.85 4.13 -11.00
CA HIS A 1033 0.30 3.74 -12.30
C HIS A 1033 -1.02 4.44 -12.66
N GLY A 1034 -1.97 4.56 -11.73
CA GLY A 1034 -3.22 5.30 -11.97
C GLY A 1034 -3.04 6.79 -12.28
N THR A 1035 -1.94 7.41 -11.81
CA THR A 1035 -1.59 8.79 -12.21
C THR A 1035 -1.03 8.83 -13.63
N ILE A 1036 -0.29 7.80 -14.06
CA ILE A 1036 0.17 7.66 -15.45
C ILE A 1036 -1.01 7.40 -16.40
N GLU A 1037 -2.01 6.64 -15.98
CA GLU A 1037 -3.26 6.45 -16.74
C GLU A 1037 -4.02 7.78 -16.93
N ALA A 1038 -4.15 8.58 -15.87
CA ALA A 1038 -4.70 9.94 -15.96
C ALA A 1038 -3.86 10.84 -16.90
N PHE A 1039 -2.53 10.78 -16.81
CA PHE A 1039 -1.66 11.54 -17.71
C PHE A 1039 -1.76 11.08 -19.18
N ASN A 1040 -1.89 9.79 -19.45
CA ASN A 1040 -2.08 9.27 -20.81
C ASN A 1040 -3.41 9.70 -21.44
N THR A 1041 -4.44 9.94 -20.63
CA THR A 1041 -5.77 10.36 -21.10
C THR A 1041 -5.93 11.88 -21.18
N MET A 1042 -5.24 12.64 -20.33
CA MET A 1042 -5.40 14.10 -20.22
C MET A 1042 -4.26 14.91 -20.88
N LEU A 1043 -3.05 14.37 -21.05
CA LEU A 1043 -1.96 15.12 -21.67
C LEU A 1043 -2.15 15.24 -23.19
N SER A 1044 -2.17 16.48 -23.69
CA SER A 1044 -2.18 16.79 -25.12
C SER A 1044 -1.08 17.80 -25.49
N PRO A 1045 -0.64 17.86 -26.77
CA PRO A 1045 0.34 18.86 -27.22
C PRO A 1045 -0.13 20.32 -27.16
N HIS A 1046 -1.41 20.55 -26.87
CA HIS A 1046 -2.06 21.87 -26.95
C HIS A 1046 -2.62 22.35 -25.59
N LEU A 1047 -2.23 21.71 -24.49
CA LEU A 1047 -2.58 22.17 -23.14
C LEU A 1047 -2.11 23.60 -22.90
N ASN A 1048 -3.02 24.45 -22.42
CA ASN A 1048 -2.66 25.75 -21.84
C ASN A 1048 -2.36 25.60 -20.33
N ASP A 1049 -1.88 26.67 -19.67
CA ASP A 1049 -1.52 26.64 -18.24
C ASP A 1049 -2.69 26.22 -17.32
N VAL A 1050 -3.95 26.55 -17.68
CA VAL A 1050 -5.15 26.16 -16.92
C VAL A 1050 -5.42 24.67 -17.08
N ASP A 1051 -5.30 24.14 -18.31
CA ASP A 1051 -5.48 22.71 -18.56
C ASP A 1051 -4.37 21.90 -17.90
N ALA A 1052 -3.12 22.39 -17.93
CA ALA A 1052 -1.99 21.77 -17.25
C ALA A 1052 -2.18 21.75 -15.72
N LEU A 1053 -2.71 22.83 -15.13
CA LEU A 1053 -3.12 22.85 -13.73
C LEU A 1053 -4.28 21.89 -13.45
N HIS A 1054 -5.22 21.72 -14.38
CA HIS A 1054 -6.30 20.75 -14.25
C HIS A 1054 -5.79 19.29 -14.28
N VAL A 1055 -4.81 18.97 -15.11
CA VAL A 1055 -4.17 17.62 -15.15
C VAL A 1055 -3.37 17.33 -13.86
N LEU A 1056 -2.91 18.37 -13.15
CA LEU A 1056 -2.15 18.24 -11.91
C LEU A 1056 -3.02 18.12 -10.64
N CYS A 1057 -4.34 18.32 -10.72
CA CYS A 1057 -5.27 18.42 -9.60
C CYS A 1057 -6.31 17.29 -9.59
#